data_AF-A0A1Q6IH21-F1
#
_entry.id   AF-A0A1Q6IH21-F1
#
_cell.length_a   1.000
_cell.length_b   1.000
_cell.length_c   1.000
_cell.angle_alpha   90.00
_cell.angle_beta   90.00
_cell.angle_gamma   90.00
#
_symmetry.space_group_name_H-M   'P 1'
#
loop_
_entity.id
_entity.type
_entity.pdbx_description
1 polymer ?
#
loop_
_entity_poly.entity_id
_entity_poly.type
_entity_poly.pdbx_seq_one_letter_code
_entity_poly.pdbx_strand_id
1 'polypeptide(L)'
;MRYILSVLIVFCLICPDTLGQRKKVGVVLSGGGAKGVAHIGVLKVLEEAGIPIDYISGTSMGAIVGGLYAVGYNAKALDSLVRMQNWPFLLSDKVYRFNQPFTEKESNEKYLISLSFSQEKGLSVPAGFVSGQNIYNLFSELTIGFHDSIPFRDLPIPFACVSANMIDGKEVVMDKGILPLAMRASMAIPGAVDVAKNMGAEITIGVDLSTGLKDEKGLDNIMGIVDQLTAFMGMKSYENNKAMVDLYMNPDLKGFTAASFTAEAIDTMIQRGERVARANWDKIMALKKQIGLEPDEDAAPHLENRFLETDTLIIGKISIEGVKEKDEKWIQRQIGIKEFSVITMDDLHKAISFLYGTGAFANVNYALNGDQIYDLTLRLKEKPASSLNLGFRFDSEEMASILLNTTLSHRALRGSRLSITGRLNKNPYVLVDYSFGSNMLRKLGVSYMFKYNDINLYDKKDKVDNITFSYHRGDLNLSDIYFRNFKFQLGLRYEYFNYKSVLYNTDYIAENLKSQGFASYYALAHFDTYDKKYFPDKGMSFRADYSLYTDNMVNYDGHAPFSALSADFEPTVRLTRRVYLLPALYGRVLIGRDIAIPYLNYVGGEVAGRYMNQQLPFYGIHNLQVFDNSVVVGRLQLRYRLGMRHYITLTGNYAKQSESFFDILKGDDVWGGGAGYAYNSIIGPISVTFDMSNWDQKLGVYFNLGYYF
;
A
#
# COMPACT_ATOMS: atom_id res chain seq x y z
N MET A 1 -24.99 -78.24 35.15
CA MET A 1 -24.14 -77.28 34.40
C MET A 1 -24.86 -76.55 33.24
N ARG A 2 -26.17 -76.77 32.98
CA ARG A 2 -26.93 -76.10 31.91
C ARG A 2 -27.81 -74.92 32.36
N TYR A 3 -28.01 -74.72 33.66
CA TYR A 3 -28.83 -73.62 34.20
C TYR A 3 -28.02 -72.39 34.64
N ILE A 4 -26.70 -72.53 34.84
CA ILE A 4 -25.82 -71.40 35.23
C ILE A 4 -25.39 -70.59 33.98
N LEU A 5 -25.27 -71.23 32.82
CA LEU A 5 -24.92 -70.54 31.57
C LEU A 5 -26.07 -69.67 31.03
N SER A 6 -27.32 -70.06 31.27
CA SER A 6 -28.51 -69.32 30.82
C SER A 6 -28.74 -68.04 31.62
N VAL A 7 -28.36 -68.02 32.91
CA VAL A 7 -28.50 -66.84 33.77
C VAL A 7 -27.40 -65.81 33.49
N LEU A 8 -26.20 -66.25 33.10
CA LEU A 8 -25.09 -65.36 32.70
C LEU A 8 -25.33 -64.70 31.32
N ILE A 9 -26.01 -65.37 30.39
CA ILE A 9 -26.34 -64.79 29.07
C ILE A 9 -27.48 -63.77 29.17
N VAL A 10 -28.42 -63.95 30.11
CA VAL A 10 -29.50 -62.96 30.34
C VAL A 10 -29.00 -61.73 31.12
N PHE A 11 -27.96 -61.86 31.97
CA PHE A 11 -27.35 -60.71 32.64
C PHE A 11 -26.44 -59.86 31.72
N CYS A 12 -25.90 -60.42 30.64
CA CYS A 12 -25.15 -59.66 29.61
C CYS A 12 -26.05 -58.94 28.58
N LEU A 13 -27.37 -59.16 28.60
CA LEU A 13 -28.33 -58.52 27.68
C LEU A 13 -29.15 -57.39 28.34
N ILE A 14 -28.85 -57.05 29.61
CA ILE A 14 -29.44 -55.91 30.33
C ILE A 14 -28.30 -54.99 30.80
N CYS A 15 -27.51 -54.51 29.84
CA CYS A 15 -26.91 -53.20 29.92
C CYS A 15 -27.14 -52.58 28.55
N PRO A 16 -28.19 -51.78 28.35
CA PRO A 16 -28.13 -50.82 27.27
C PRO A 16 -26.99 -49.86 27.63
N ASP A 17 -25.96 -49.85 26.79
CA ASP A 17 -25.04 -48.73 26.64
C ASP A 17 -25.84 -47.42 26.72
N THR A 18 -25.84 -46.84 27.90
CA THR A 18 -26.30 -45.48 28.16
C THR A 18 -25.19 -44.76 28.92
N LEU A 19 -23.95 -44.90 28.44
CA LEU A 19 -23.07 -43.74 28.41
C LEU A 19 -23.77 -42.74 27.48
N GLY A 20 -24.62 -41.91 28.08
CA GLY A 20 -25.37 -40.88 27.35
C GLY A 20 -24.37 -40.09 26.51
N GLN A 21 -24.59 -40.08 25.19
CA GLN A 21 -23.72 -39.37 24.28
C GLN A 21 -23.66 -37.90 24.72
N ARG A 22 -22.46 -37.38 24.97
CA ARG A 22 -22.22 -36.03 25.46
C ARG A 22 -23.00 -35.02 24.61
N LYS A 23 -23.73 -34.09 25.25
CA LYS A 23 -24.44 -33.05 24.49
C LYS A 23 -23.46 -32.21 23.70
N LYS A 24 -23.80 -31.92 22.44
CA LYS A 24 -22.89 -31.17 21.56
C LYS A 24 -22.97 -29.67 21.80
N VAL A 25 -21.82 -29.01 21.79
CA VAL A 25 -21.66 -27.58 22.08
C VAL A 25 -21.33 -26.80 20.81
N GLY A 26 -22.15 -25.79 20.52
CA GLY A 26 -21.89 -24.80 19.48
C GLY A 26 -21.42 -23.48 20.05
N VAL A 27 -20.40 -22.88 19.45
CA VAL A 27 -19.94 -21.51 19.76
C VAL A 27 -20.32 -20.57 18.62
N VAL A 28 -20.98 -19.47 18.95
CA VAL A 28 -21.44 -18.46 17.99
C VAL A 28 -20.71 -17.14 18.22
N LEU A 29 -19.99 -16.68 17.21
CA LEU A 29 -19.10 -15.51 17.30
C LEU A 29 -19.61 -14.36 16.42
N SER A 30 -20.05 -13.25 17.03
CA SER A 30 -20.57 -12.10 16.30
C SER A 30 -19.49 -11.33 15.51
N GLY A 31 -19.93 -10.53 14.54
CA GLY A 31 -19.07 -9.54 13.88
C GLY A 31 -18.77 -8.32 14.74
N GLY A 32 -17.71 -7.57 14.40
CA GLY A 32 -17.35 -6.35 15.14
C GLY A 32 -16.05 -5.64 14.71
N GLY A 33 -15.45 -6.02 13.57
CA GLY A 33 -14.13 -5.51 13.17
C GLY A 33 -13.07 -5.82 14.23
N ALA A 34 -12.25 -4.83 14.60
CA ALA A 34 -11.22 -4.95 15.64
C ALA A 34 -11.75 -5.54 16.96
N LYS A 35 -13.01 -5.28 17.31
CA LYS A 35 -13.65 -5.80 18.52
C LYS A 35 -13.64 -7.33 18.61
N GLY A 36 -13.59 -8.03 17.47
CA GLY A 36 -13.63 -9.49 17.44
C GLY A 36 -12.41 -10.18 18.03
N VAL A 37 -11.32 -9.46 18.32
CA VAL A 37 -10.22 -10.03 19.10
C VAL A 37 -10.66 -10.39 20.53
N ALA A 38 -11.74 -9.80 21.06
CA ALA A 38 -12.29 -10.18 22.36
C ALA A 38 -12.79 -11.64 22.41
N HIS A 39 -13.17 -12.22 21.26
CA HIS A 39 -13.52 -13.64 21.15
C HIS A 39 -12.38 -14.55 21.62
N ILE A 40 -11.12 -14.16 21.36
CA ILE A 40 -9.93 -14.91 21.76
C ILE A 40 -9.86 -15.05 23.28
N GLY A 41 -10.18 -13.97 24.01
CA GLY A 41 -10.21 -13.99 25.47
C GLY A 41 -11.31 -14.91 26.02
N VAL A 42 -12.46 -15.00 25.34
CA VAL A 42 -13.53 -15.95 25.72
C VAL A 42 -13.10 -17.39 25.44
N LEU A 43 -12.59 -17.67 24.24
CA LEU A 43 -12.12 -18.99 23.83
C LEU A 43 -11.04 -19.52 24.79
N LYS A 44 -10.10 -18.66 25.22
CA LYS A 44 -9.09 -19.01 26.20
C LYS A 44 -9.69 -19.55 27.52
N VAL A 45 -10.75 -18.92 28.01
CA VAL A 45 -11.41 -19.38 29.26
C VAL A 45 -12.22 -20.66 29.04
N LEU A 46 -12.81 -20.84 27.85
CA LEU A 46 -13.49 -22.09 27.49
C LEU A 46 -12.51 -23.27 27.38
N GLU A 47 -11.34 -23.04 26.78
CA GLU A 47 -10.23 -24.00 26.75
C GLU A 47 -9.77 -24.32 28.18
N GLU A 48 -9.50 -23.30 29.02
CA GLU A 48 -9.12 -23.48 30.43
C GLU A 48 -10.16 -24.28 31.24
N ALA A 49 -11.46 -24.15 30.91
CA ALA A 49 -12.55 -24.87 31.55
C ALA A 49 -12.72 -26.31 31.03
N GLY A 50 -11.99 -26.72 29.99
CA GLY A 50 -12.13 -28.04 29.36
C GLY A 50 -13.45 -28.21 28.59
N ILE A 51 -14.02 -27.12 28.04
CA ILE A 51 -15.26 -27.19 27.27
C ILE A 51 -14.95 -27.67 25.84
N PRO A 52 -15.48 -28.81 25.39
CA PRO A 52 -15.39 -29.23 24.00
C PRO A 52 -16.22 -28.29 23.12
N ILE A 53 -15.67 -27.87 21.98
CA ILE A 53 -16.41 -27.09 20.97
C ILE A 53 -16.62 -28.00 19.76
N ASP A 54 -17.89 -28.39 19.53
CA ASP A 54 -18.28 -29.32 18.47
C ASP A 54 -18.66 -28.61 17.16
N TYR A 55 -19.14 -27.37 17.28
CA TYR A 55 -19.59 -26.57 16.15
C TYR A 55 -19.19 -25.11 16.35
N ILE A 56 -18.81 -24.44 15.26
CA ILE A 56 -18.54 -23.00 15.28
C ILE A 56 -19.33 -22.32 14.18
N SER A 57 -20.05 -21.25 14.54
CA SER A 57 -20.58 -20.29 13.56
C SER A 57 -20.03 -18.90 13.82
N GLY A 58 -19.77 -18.14 12.75
CA GLY A 58 -19.21 -16.80 12.89
C GLY A 58 -19.59 -15.83 11.78
N THR A 59 -19.43 -14.54 12.07
CA THR A 59 -19.59 -13.48 11.06
C THR A 59 -18.47 -12.46 11.14
N SER A 60 -17.96 -12.00 10.00
CA SER A 60 -16.88 -11.02 9.92
C SER A 60 -15.68 -11.45 10.77
N MET A 61 -15.23 -10.64 11.72
CA MET A 61 -14.14 -11.03 12.64
C MET A 61 -14.45 -12.30 13.45
N GLY A 62 -15.73 -12.58 13.76
CA GLY A 62 -16.12 -13.84 14.41
C GLY A 62 -15.92 -15.06 13.50
N ALA A 63 -16.15 -14.93 12.19
CA ALA A 63 -15.84 -15.99 11.23
C ALA A 63 -14.33 -16.19 11.05
N ILE A 64 -13.54 -15.13 11.17
CA ILE A 64 -12.07 -15.20 11.10
C ILE A 64 -11.53 -15.94 12.32
N VAL A 65 -11.88 -15.49 13.53
CA VAL A 65 -11.44 -16.14 14.78
C VAL A 65 -11.97 -17.59 14.83
N GLY A 66 -13.25 -17.78 14.52
CA GLY A 66 -13.89 -19.10 14.56
C GLY A 66 -13.40 -20.06 13.48
N GLY A 67 -13.16 -19.57 12.26
CA GLY A 67 -12.66 -20.38 11.14
C GLY A 67 -11.22 -20.82 11.36
N LEU A 68 -10.37 -19.93 11.90
CA LEU A 68 -9.01 -20.29 12.32
C LEU A 68 -9.04 -21.28 13.49
N TYR A 69 -9.89 -21.05 14.49
CA TYR A 69 -10.06 -22.03 15.56
C TYR A 69 -10.50 -23.40 15.03
N ALA A 70 -11.44 -23.42 14.09
CA ALA A 70 -11.98 -24.64 13.48
C ALA A 70 -10.95 -25.47 12.70
N VAL A 71 -9.91 -24.84 12.16
CA VAL A 71 -8.82 -25.54 11.43
C VAL A 71 -7.61 -25.89 12.31
N GLY A 72 -7.64 -25.55 13.59
CA GLY A 72 -6.68 -26.07 14.55
C GLY A 72 -5.90 -25.05 15.37
N TYR A 73 -6.22 -23.75 15.29
CA TYR A 73 -5.54 -22.74 16.10
C TYR A 73 -6.18 -22.61 17.49
N ASN A 74 -5.43 -22.84 18.55
CA ASN A 74 -5.87 -22.55 19.92
C ASN A 74 -5.87 -21.04 20.23
N ALA A 75 -6.50 -20.64 21.32
CA ALA A 75 -6.64 -19.24 21.72
C ALA A 75 -5.29 -18.52 21.90
N LYS A 76 -4.27 -19.22 22.41
CA LYS A 76 -2.91 -18.67 22.56
C LYS A 76 -2.25 -18.36 21.22
N ALA A 77 -2.41 -19.23 20.23
CA ALA A 77 -1.90 -19.02 18.88
C ALA A 77 -2.61 -17.83 18.23
N LEU A 78 -3.94 -17.73 18.37
CA LEU A 78 -4.74 -16.61 17.85
C LEU A 78 -4.32 -15.27 18.48
N ASP A 79 -4.10 -15.23 19.80
CA ASP A 79 -3.59 -14.04 20.49
C ASP A 79 -2.23 -13.59 19.93
N SER A 80 -1.31 -14.54 19.80
CA SER A 80 0.03 -14.28 19.26
C SER A 80 -0.04 -13.75 17.82
N LEU A 81 -0.84 -14.40 16.97
CA LEU A 81 -1.03 -14.00 15.57
C LEU A 81 -1.52 -12.57 15.46
N VAL A 82 -2.57 -12.19 16.21
CA VAL A 82 -3.18 -10.85 16.15
C VAL A 82 -2.19 -9.77 16.58
N ARG A 83 -1.36 -10.03 17.60
CA ARG A 83 -0.38 -9.06 18.12
C ARG A 83 0.82 -8.84 17.22
N MET A 84 1.21 -9.84 16.42
CA MET A 84 2.36 -9.75 15.51
C MET A 84 2.05 -9.02 14.20
N GLN A 85 0.77 -8.76 13.89
CA GLN A 85 0.37 -8.19 12.62
C GLN A 85 0.63 -6.69 12.48
N ASN A 86 1.00 -6.27 11.27
CA ASN A 86 1.01 -4.86 10.85
C ASN A 86 -0.37 -4.47 10.30
N TRP A 87 -1.32 -4.22 11.21
CA TRP A 87 -2.71 -3.87 10.86
C TRP A 87 -2.85 -2.69 9.88
N PRO A 88 -2.11 -1.59 10.01
CA PRO A 88 -2.17 -0.50 9.02
C PRO A 88 -1.82 -0.93 7.59
N PHE A 89 -0.89 -1.88 7.42
CA PHE A 89 -0.55 -2.43 6.12
C PHE A 89 -1.61 -3.43 5.64
N LEU A 90 -2.00 -4.38 6.49
CA LEU A 90 -2.98 -5.43 6.16
C LEU A 90 -4.34 -4.87 5.76
N LEU A 91 -4.83 -3.85 6.47
CA LEU A 91 -6.11 -3.19 6.19
C LEU A 91 -6.03 -2.19 5.03
N SER A 92 -4.93 -2.19 4.29
CA SER A 92 -4.73 -1.40 3.08
C SER A 92 -4.41 -2.29 1.90
N ASP A 93 -4.57 -1.77 0.69
CA ASP A 93 -4.10 -2.42 -0.55
C ASP A 93 -2.70 -1.92 -0.97
N LYS A 94 -1.92 -1.40 -0.02
CA LYS A 94 -0.57 -0.91 -0.35
C LYS A 94 0.34 -2.07 -0.69
N VAL A 95 1.15 -1.87 -1.73
CA VAL A 95 2.28 -2.71 -2.07
C VAL A 95 3.55 -2.01 -1.62
N TYR A 96 4.50 -2.76 -1.06
CA TYR A 96 5.82 -2.20 -0.76
C TYR A 96 6.45 -1.63 -2.02
N ARG A 97 6.97 -0.40 -1.95
CA ARG A 97 7.53 0.33 -3.10
C ARG A 97 8.56 -0.48 -3.87
N PHE A 98 9.41 -1.25 -3.19
CA PHE A 98 10.41 -2.12 -3.82
C PHE A 98 9.82 -3.21 -4.73
N ASN A 99 8.60 -3.67 -4.47
CA ASN A 99 7.91 -4.68 -5.28
C ASN A 99 7.12 -4.06 -6.45
N GLN A 100 7.08 -2.73 -6.54
CA GLN A 100 6.42 -2.03 -7.63
C GLN A 100 7.38 -1.81 -8.80
N PRO A 101 6.92 -1.95 -10.06
CA PRO A 101 7.68 -1.52 -11.22
C PRO A 101 8.02 -0.02 -11.12
N PHE A 102 9.16 0.38 -11.66
CA PHE A 102 9.59 1.77 -11.63
C PHE A 102 8.54 2.75 -12.17
N THR A 103 7.79 2.37 -13.22
CA THR A 103 6.71 3.19 -13.77
C THR A 103 5.59 3.45 -12.76
N GLU A 104 5.25 2.45 -11.95
CA GLU A 104 4.26 2.59 -10.88
C GLU A 104 4.83 3.44 -9.74
N LYS A 105 6.12 3.27 -9.41
CA LYS A 105 6.81 4.14 -8.44
C LYS A 105 6.79 5.63 -8.82
N GLU A 106 6.84 5.95 -10.10
CA GLU A 106 6.78 7.31 -10.64
C GLU A 106 5.36 7.88 -10.70
N SER A 107 4.35 7.02 -10.85
CA SER A 107 2.93 7.39 -10.93
C SER A 107 2.28 7.51 -9.55
N ASN A 108 2.67 6.61 -8.63
CA ASN A 108 2.23 6.65 -7.25
C ASN A 108 2.69 7.94 -6.57
N GLU A 109 1.89 8.43 -5.62
CA GLU A 109 2.22 9.65 -4.85
C GLU A 109 2.35 10.89 -5.77
N LYS A 110 1.41 11.02 -6.72
CA LYS A 110 1.10 12.21 -7.54
C LYS A 110 -0.41 12.51 -7.55
N TYR A 111 -1.22 11.46 -7.66
CA TYR A 111 -2.68 11.56 -7.76
C TYR A 111 -3.34 11.25 -6.41
N LEU A 112 -4.32 12.06 -6.04
CA LEU A 112 -5.19 11.84 -4.87
C LEU A 112 -6.38 10.95 -5.22
N ILE A 113 -6.89 11.09 -6.45
CA ILE A 113 -8.03 10.34 -6.96
C ILE A 113 -7.63 9.68 -8.28
N SER A 114 -7.92 8.39 -8.42
CA SER A 114 -7.75 7.63 -9.66
C SER A 114 -9.00 6.82 -9.93
N LEU A 115 -9.71 7.15 -11.01
CA LEU A 115 -10.93 6.48 -11.46
C LEU A 115 -10.61 5.65 -12.70
N SER A 116 -10.86 4.35 -12.64
CA SER A 116 -10.59 3.44 -13.75
C SER A 116 -11.82 3.28 -14.64
N PHE A 117 -11.62 3.10 -15.94
CA PHE A 117 -12.72 2.94 -16.89
C PHE A 117 -12.38 2.00 -18.05
N SER A 118 -13.41 1.42 -18.67
CA SER A 118 -13.29 0.63 -19.90
C SER A 118 -14.47 0.91 -20.83
N GLN A 119 -14.35 0.52 -22.11
CA GLN A 119 -15.45 0.63 -23.07
C GLN A 119 -16.69 -0.16 -22.63
N GLU A 120 -16.49 -1.32 -21.98
CA GLU A 120 -17.59 -2.20 -21.56
C GLU A 120 -18.30 -1.75 -20.28
N LYS A 121 -17.59 -1.10 -19.34
CA LYS A 121 -18.12 -0.76 -18.01
C LYS A 121 -18.27 0.74 -17.77
N GLY A 122 -17.92 1.58 -18.74
CA GLY A 122 -17.90 3.03 -18.59
C GLY A 122 -16.94 3.48 -17.47
N LEU A 123 -17.22 4.63 -16.86
CA LEU A 123 -16.50 5.12 -15.70
C LEU A 123 -16.87 4.27 -14.47
N SER A 124 -15.91 3.53 -13.92
CA SER A 124 -16.12 2.75 -12.70
C SER A 124 -15.58 3.52 -11.51
N VAL A 125 -16.47 3.93 -10.61
CA VAL A 125 -16.08 4.29 -9.25
C VAL A 125 -15.67 2.99 -8.54
N PRO A 126 -14.57 2.97 -7.76
CA PRO A 126 -14.21 1.79 -6.98
C PRO A 126 -15.38 1.36 -6.09
N ALA A 127 -15.71 0.06 -6.09
CA ALA A 127 -16.78 -0.49 -5.25
C ALA A 127 -16.49 -0.36 -3.74
N GLY A 128 -15.23 -0.08 -3.39
CA GLY A 128 -14.78 0.26 -2.04
C GLY A 128 -13.41 0.94 -2.09
N PHE A 129 -13.05 1.63 -1.00
CA PHE A 129 -11.73 2.29 -0.88
C PHE A 129 -10.56 1.29 -0.74
N VAL A 130 -10.85 0.05 -0.33
CA VAL A 130 -9.89 -1.05 -0.15
C VAL A 130 -10.52 -2.34 -0.64
N SER A 131 -9.83 -3.04 -1.53
CA SER A 131 -10.18 -4.33 -2.12
C SER A 131 -9.93 -5.49 -1.16
N GLY A 132 -8.97 -5.35 -0.24
CA GLY A 132 -8.65 -6.32 0.81
C GLY A 132 -7.64 -7.38 0.38
N GLN A 133 -6.69 -7.03 -0.50
CA GLN A 133 -5.69 -7.96 -1.03
C GLN A 133 -4.79 -8.51 0.08
N ASN A 134 -4.25 -7.63 0.93
CA ASN A 134 -3.32 -8.03 1.98
C ASN A 134 -3.99 -8.88 3.07
N ILE A 135 -5.26 -8.60 3.39
CA ILE A 135 -6.07 -9.45 4.29
C ILE A 135 -6.26 -10.85 3.71
N TYR A 136 -6.62 -10.94 2.43
CA TYR A 136 -6.82 -12.22 1.77
C TYR A 136 -5.53 -13.06 1.77
N ASN A 137 -4.38 -12.44 1.49
CA ASN A 137 -3.09 -13.13 1.53
C ASN A 137 -2.83 -13.75 2.91
N LEU A 138 -3.06 -13.00 3.99
CA LEU A 138 -2.91 -13.50 5.36
C LEU A 138 -3.85 -14.69 5.61
N PHE A 139 -5.11 -14.62 5.18
CA PHE A 139 -6.04 -15.72 5.39
C PHE A 139 -5.62 -16.97 4.62
N SER A 140 -5.21 -16.83 3.37
CA SER A 140 -4.68 -17.95 2.59
C SER A 140 -3.43 -18.56 3.24
N GLU A 141 -2.53 -17.76 3.80
CA GLU A 141 -1.36 -18.26 4.52
C GLU A 141 -1.77 -19.05 5.77
N LEU A 142 -2.69 -18.51 6.57
CA LEU A 142 -3.14 -19.15 7.80
C LEU A 142 -4.01 -20.40 7.56
N THR A 143 -4.51 -20.62 6.35
CA THR A 143 -5.37 -21.76 5.99
C THR A 143 -4.75 -22.68 4.93
N ILE A 144 -3.42 -22.75 4.85
CA ILE A 144 -2.75 -23.76 4.02
C ILE A 144 -3.27 -25.15 4.41
N GLY A 145 -3.52 -25.99 3.41
CA GLY A 145 -4.22 -27.28 3.57
C GLY A 145 -5.75 -27.21 3.44
N PHE A 146 -6.34 -26.01 3.47
CA PHE A 146 -7.80 -25.78 3.37
C PHE A 146 -8.17 -24.85 2.20
N HIS A 147 -7.40 -24.93 1.12
CA HIS A 147 -7.61 -24.16 -0.12
C HIS A 147 -8.51 -24.85 -1.15
N ASP A 148 -8.74 -26.15 -0.97
CA ASP A 148 -9.71 -26.89 -1.76
C ASP A 148 -11.14 -26.43 -1.44
N SER A 149 -12.01 -26.56 -2.43
CA SER A 149 -13.43 -26.35 -2.21
C SER A 149 -14.02 -27.55 -1.46
N ILE A 150 -14.12 -27.46 -0.14
CA ILE A 150 -14.58 -28.55 0.73
C ILE A 150 -15.88 -28.19 1.45
N PRO A 151 -16.70 -29.17 1.87
CA PRO A 151 -17.69 -28.97 2.90
C PRO A 151 -17.00 -28.57 4.23
N PHE A 152 -17.42 -27.48 4.87
CA PHE A 152 -16.82 -27.01 6.12
C PHE A 152 -17.20 -27.86 7.34
N ARG A 153 -18.16 -28.78 7.18
CA ARG A 153 -18.41 -29.86 8.15
C ARG A 153 -17.27 -30.88 8.25
N ASP A 154 -16.38 -30.91 7.26
CA ASP A 154 -15.24 -31.85 7.20
C ASP A 154 -13.96 -31.23 7.80
N LEU A 155 -14.03 -29.99 8.31
CA LEU A 155 -12.96 -29.36 9.08
C LEU A 155 -12.77 -30.05 10.45
N PRO A 156 -11.60 -29.90 11.11
CA PRO A 156 -11.37 -30.45 12.45
C PRO A 156 -12.49 -30.13 13.45
N ILE A 157 -13.04 -28.93 13.39
CA ILE A 157 -14.32 -28.58 14.00
C ILE A 157 -15.27 -28.10 12.90
N PRO A 158 -16.45 -28.71 12.72
CA PRO A 158 -17.46 -28.24 11.78
C PRO A 158 -17.73 -26.73 11.91
N PHE A 159 -17.64 -26.03 10.79
CA PHE A 159 -17.74 -24.57 10.73
C PHE A 159 -18.80 -24.07 9.75
N ALA A 160 -19.39 -22.93 10.03
CA ALA A 160 -20.14 -22.13 9.06
C ALA A 160 -19.90 -20.64 9.29
N CYS A 161 -19.88 -19.86 8.21
CA CYS A 161 -19.85 -18.40 8.33
C CYS A 161 -21.00 -17.75 7.59
N VAL A 162 -21.41 -16.59 8.09
CA VAL A 162 -22.58 -15.88 7.59
C VAL A 162 -22.20 -14.53 6.99
N SER A 163 -22.86 -14.17 5.91
CA SER A 163 -22.78 -12.89 5.23
C SER A 163 -24.17 -12.41 4.82
N ALA A 164 -24.29 -11.19 4.33
CA ALA A 164 -25.51 -10.69 3.71
C ALA A 164 -25.30 -10.45 2.21
N ASN A 165 -26.26 -10.90 1.40
CA ASN A 165 -26.30 -10.54 -0.02
C ASN A 165 -26.63 -9.05 -0.15
N MET A 166 -25.72 -8.28 -0.73
CA MET A 166 -25.87 -6.82 -0.85
C MET A 166 -27.00 -6.39 -1.81
N ILE A 167 -27.49 -7.28 -2.69
CA ILE A 167 -28.54 -6.96 -3.66
C ILE A 167 -29.92 -7.00 -2.99
N ASP A 168 -30.21 -8.05 -2.21
CA ASP A 168 -31.53 -8.29 -1.62
C ASP A 168 -31.55 -8.30 -0.09
N GLY A 169 -30.40 -8.12 0.55
CA GLY A 169 -30.25 -8.07 2.01
C GLY A 169 -30.42 -9.41 2.71
N LYS A 170 -30.55 -10.52 1.97
CA LYS A 170 -30.77 -11.83 2.57
C LYS A 170 -29.51 -12.42 3.16
N GLU A 171 -29.68 -13.17 4.23
CA GLU A 171 -28.61 -13.95 4.83
C GLU A 171 -28.09 -15.01 3.86
N VAL A 172 -26.76 -15.17 3.84
CA VAL A 172 -26.05 -16.20 3.09
C VAL A 172 -25.19 -16.98 4.07
N VAL A 173 -25.56 -18.25 4.30
CA VAL A 173 -24.78 -19.20 5.09
C VAL A 173 -23.78 -19.90 4.17
N MET A 174 -22.50 -19.80 4.50
CA MET A 174 -21.40 -20.46 3.81
C MET A 174 -20.90 -21.61 4.67
N ASP A 175 -21.27 -22.82 4.27
CA ASP A 175 -20.93 -24.11 4.89
C ASP A 175 -20.04 -24.98 3.99
N LYS A 176 -19.61 -24.45 2.84
CA LYS A 176 -18.70 -25.09 1.89
C LYS A 176 -18.00 -24.06 1.03
N GLY A 177 -16.89 -24.47 0.42
CA GLY A 177 -16.14 -23.68 -0.55
C GLY A 177 -14.68 -23.53 -0.13
N ILE A 178 -14.07 -22.41 -0.53
CA ILE A 178 -12.69 -22.10 -0.20
C ILE A 178 -12.69 -21.28 1.10
N LEU A 179 -12.17 -21.85 2.18
CA LEU A 179 -12.25 -21.26 3.51
C LEU A 179 -11.77 -19.79 3.60
N PRO A 180 -10.58 -19.40 3.09
CA PRO A 180 -10.13 -18.02 3.17
C PRO A 180 -11.02 -17.05 2.37
N LEU A 181 -11.67 -17.53 1.30
CA LEU A 181 -12.63 -16.73 0.53
C LEU A 181 -13.94 -16.55 1.30
N ALA A 182 -14.45 -17.61 1.94
CA ALA A 182 -15.66 -17.55 2.75
C ALA A 182 -15.49 -16.64 3.98
N MET A 183 -14.36 -16.77 4.70
CA MET A 183 -14.01 -15.89 5.81
C MET A 183 -13.98 -14.42 5.37
N ARG A 184 -13.33 -14.11 4.23
CA ARG A 184 -13.32 -12.75 3.67
C ARG A 184 -14.71 -12.27 3.25
N ALA A 185 -15.51 -13.11 2.60
CA ALA A 185 -16.86 -12.76 2.16
C ALA A 185 -17.81 -12.48 3.35
N SER A 186 -17.60 -13.15 4.50
CA SER A 186 -18.35 -12.91 5.74
C SER A 186 -18.11 -11.53 6.36
N MET A 187 -17.10 -10.78 5.88
CA MET A 187 -16.83 -9.42 6.36
C MET A 187 -17.89 -8.40 5.93
N ALA A 188 -18.84 -8.78 5.06
CA ALA A 188 -20.00 -7.98 4.70
C ALA A 188 -21.20 -8.28 5.63
N ILE A 189 -21.32 -7.53 6.75
CA ILE A 189 -22.51 -7.28 7.62
C ILE A 189 -23.20 -8.54 8.31
N PRO A 190 -23.62 -8.51 9.61
CA PRO A 190 -23.79 -9.70 10.49
C PRO A 190 -25.24 -10.23 10.72
N GLY A 191 -25.57 -11.41 11.29
CA GLY A 191 -24.87 -12.60 11.86
C GLY A 191 -25.87 -13.69 12.36
N ALA A 192 -25.46 -14.92 12.76
CA ALA A 192 -26.38 -16.09 12.87
C ALA A 192 -26.14 -17.10 14.03
N VAL A 193 -27.13 -17.24 14.94
CA VAL A 193 -27.17 -18.27 16.02
C VAL A 193 -27.94 -19.52 15.59
N ASP A 194 -29.01 -19.37 14.82
CA ASP A 194 -29.76 -20.45 14.18
C ASP A 194 -28.87 -21.42 13.38
N VAL A 195 -27.82 -20.91 12.74
CA VAL A 195 -26.85 -21.72 11.99
C VAL A 195 -26.16 -22.77 12.86
N ALA A 196 -25.72 -22.45 14.08
CA ALA A 196 -25.07 -23.43 14.96
C ALA A 196 -26.03 -24.55 15.41
N LYS A 197 -27.29 -24.22 15.67
CA LYS A 197 -28.33 -25.23 15.98
C LYS A 197 -28.62 -26.12 14.78
N ASN A 198 -28.71 -25.55 13.58
CA ASN A 198 -28.90 -26.30 12.33
C ASN A 198 -27.72 -27.26 12.02
N MET A 199 -26.52 -26.97 12.51
CA MET A 199 -25.36 -27.88 12.42
C MET A 199 -25.42 -29.05 13.41
N GLY A 200 -26.30 -28.98 14.42
CA GLY A 200 -26.51 -30.04 15.41
C GLY A 200 -26.08 -29.69 16.84
N ALA A 201 -25.83 -28.42 17.15
CA ALA A 201 -25.55 -27.99 18.52
C ALA A 201 -26.79 -28.11 19.41
N GLU A 202 -26.64 -28.77 20.56
CA GLU A 202 -27.69 -28.89 21.59
C GLU A 202 -27.55 -27.82 22.66
N ILE A 203 -26.33 -27.34 22.89
CA ILE A 203 -25.99 -26.24 23.79
C ILE A 203 -25.24 -25.17 22.99
N THR A 204 -25.59 -23.91 23.16
CA THR A 204 -25.02 -22.78 22.43
C THR A 204 -24.41 -21.74 23.36
N ILE A 205 -23.16 -21.37 23.09
CA ILE A 205 -22.45 -20.27 23.76
C ILE A 205 -22.30 -19.14 22.75
N GLY A 206 -22.89 -17.98 23.04
CA GLY A 206 -22.89 -16.82 22.16
C GLY A 206 -22.02 -15.69 22.69
N VAL A 207 -21.09 -15.20 21.87
CA VAL A 207 -20.27 -14.03 22.17
C VAL A 207 -20.70 -12.86 21.28
N ASP A 208 -21.25 -11.83 21.92
CA ASP A 208 -21.77 -10.63 21.29
C ASP A 208 -20.84 -9.44 21.51
N LEU A 209 -20.44 -8.77 20.43
CA LEU A 209 -19.56 -7.60 20.44
C LEU A 209 -20.30 -6.27 20.26
N SER A 210 -21.63 -6.30 20.25
CA SER A 210 -22.47 -5.11 20.13
C SER A 210 -22.29 -4.19 21.34
N THR A 211 -22.34 -2.89 21.09
CA THR A 211 -22.20 -1.83 22.11
C THR A 211 -23.48 -1.00 22.24
N GLY A 212 -24.60 -1.51 21.70
CA GLY A 212 -25.84 -0.77 21.53
C GLY A 212 -25.79 0.26 20.39
N LEU A 213 -26.87 1.05 20.30
CA LEU A 213 -26.99 2.14 19.34
C LEU A 213 -26.12 3.33 19.75
N LYS A 214 -25.63 4.06 18.74
CA LYS A 214 -24.83 5.28 18.94
C LYS A 214 -25.71 6.41 19.48
N ASP A 215 -25.13 7.22 20.37
CA ASP A 215 -25.72 8.46 20.86
C ASP A 215 -25.49 9.62 19.87
N GLU A 216 -25.97 10.82 20.20
CA GLU A 216 -25.83 12.04 19.35
C GLU A 216 -24.38 12.24 18.88
N LYS A 217 -23.40 12.15 19.81
CA LYS A 217 -21.97 12.29 19.52
C LYS A 217 -21.45 11.21 18.57
N GLY A 218 -21.94 9.98 18.71
CA GLY A 218 -21.60 8.88 17.81
C GLY A 218 -22.16 9.03 16.39
N LEU A 219 -23.08 9.98 16.16
CA LEU A 219 -23.75 10.25 14.88
C LEU A 219 -23.26 11.54 14.19
N ASP A 220 -22.28 12.26 14.76
CA ASP A 220 -21.72 13.51 14.22
C ASP A 220 -20.99 13.37 12.88
N ASN A 221 -20.85 12.15 12.34
CA ASN A 221 -20.17 11.90 11.08
C ASN A 221 -20.86 10.83 10.23
N ILE A 222 -20.60 10.86 8.92
CA ILE A 222 -21.24 9.98 7.93
C ILE A 222 -21.05 8.49 8.27
N MET A 223 -19.87 8.09 8.75
CA MET A 223 -19.64 6.69 9.15
C MET A 223 -20.44 6.32 10.40
N GLY A 224 -20.60 7.26 11.34
CA GLY A 224 -21.54 7.19 12.45
C GLY A 224 -22.93 6.75 12.01
N ILE A 225 -23.48 7.49 11.04
CA ILE A 225 -24.82 7.29 10.48
C ILE A 225 -24.91 5.97 9.70
N VAL A 226 -23.96 5.68 8.82
CA VAL A 226 -23.95 4.45 8.01
C VAL A 226 -23.90 3.22 8.90
N ASP A 227 -23.01 3.18 9.90
CA ASP A 227 -22.93 2.07 10.85
C ASP A 227 -24.26 1.85 11.61
N GLN A 228 -24.91 2.95 12.00
CA GLN A 228 -26.19 2.93 12.72
C GLN A 228 -27.32 2.38 11.84
N LEU A 229 -27.38 2.79 10.57
CA LEU A 229 -28.33 2.27 9.58
C LEU A 229 -28.11 0.78 9.34
N THR A 230 -26.85 0.35 9.21
CA THR A 230 -26.49 -1.06 9.09
C THR A 230 -26.92 -1.87 10.32
N ALA A 231 -26.73 -1.33 11.53
CA ALA A 231 -27.17 -1.98 12.76
C ALA A 231 -28.69 -2.18 12.81
N PHE A 232 -29.48 -1.22 12.30
CA PHE A 232 -30.94 -1.35 12.23
C PHE A 232 -31.40 -2.50 11.33
N MET A 233 -30.70 -2.76 10.22
CA MET A 233 -31.05 -3.86 9.31
C MET A 233 -30.91 -5.24 9.99
N GLY A 234 -29.92 -5.41 10.87
CA GLY A 234 -29.65 -6.68 11.57
C GLY A 234 -30.36 -6.84 12.92
N MET A 235 -31.05 -5.80 13.42
CA MET A 235 -31.56 -5.77 14.80
C MET A 235 -32.59 -6.86 15.10
N LYS A 236 -33.48 -7.16 14.14
CA LYS A 236 -34.48 -8.23 14.30
C LYS A 236 -33.84 -9.61 14.42
N SER A 237 -32.88 -9.92 13.55
CA SER A 237 -32.13 -11.17 13.61
C SER A 237 -31.29 -11.26 14.87
N TYR A 238 -30.70 -10.14 15.31
CA TYR A 238 -29.93 -10.05 16.55
C TYR A 238 -30.76 -10.43 17.79
N GLU A 239 -31.95 -9.85 17.98
CA GLU A 239 -32.81 -10.15 19.14
C GLU A 239 -33.27 -11.62 19.13
N ASN A 240 -33.66 -12.14 17.97
CA ASN A 240 -34.03 -13.56 17.82
C ASN A 240 -32.85 -14.48 18.17
N ASN A 241 -31.66 -14.17 17.66
CA ASN A 241 -30.44 -14.94 17.90
C ASN A 241 -30.06 -14.93 19.37
N LYS A 242 -30.12 -13.77 20.04
CA LYS A 242 -29.84 -13.63 21.46
C LYS A 242 -30.76 -14.48 22.33
N ALA A 243 -32.04 -14.57 21.99
CA ALA A 243 -33.01 -15.37 22.72
C ALA A 243 -32.77 -16.89 22.61
N MET A 244 -32.03 -17.34 21.60
CA MET A 244 -31.74 -18.75 21.36
C MET A 244 -30.46 -19.26 22.06
N VAL A 245 -29.63 -18.38 22.60
CA VAL A 245 -28.34 -18.71 23.21
C VAL A 245 -28.52 -19.21 24.65
N ASP A 246 -27.91 -20.35 24.99
CA ASP A 246 -27.96 -20.92 26.34
C ASP A 246 -27.01 -20.20 27.31
N LEU A 247 -25.81 -19.83 26.85
CA LEU A 247 -24.85 -19.02 27.59
C LEU A 247 -24.41 -17.80 26.78
N TYR A 248 -24.97 -16.64 27.14
CA TYR A 248 -24.68 -15.37 26.47
C TYR A 248 -23.56 -14.58 27.18
N MET A 249 -22.58 -14.10 26.43
CA MET A 249 -21.50 -13.25 26.89
C MET A 249 -21.38 -12.00 26.02
N ASN A 250 -21.33 -10.83 26.66
CA ASN A 250 -21.09 -9.55 26.00
C ASN A 250 -19.92 -8.84 26.69
N PRO A 251 -18.70 -8.87 26.12
CA PRO A 251 -17.60 -8.09 26.64
C PRO A 251 -17.95 -6.60 26.52
N ASP A 252 -17.74 -5.80 27.58
CA ASP A 252 -17.95 -4.35 27.50
C ASP A 252 -16.90 -3.72 26.60
N LEU A 253 -17.23 -3.44 25.34
CA LEU A 253 -16.32 -2.86 24.36
C LEU A 253 -16.61 -1.39 24.08
N LYS A 254 -17.32 -0.70 24.99
CA LYS A 254 -17.52 0.75 24.88
C LYS A 254 -16.16 1.48 24.82
N GLY A 255 -16.09 2.46 23.92
CA GLY A 255 -14.86 3.20 23.60
C GLY A 255 -14.04 2.62 22.45
N PHE A 256 -14.35 1.42 21.96
CA PHE A 256 -13.69 0.83 20.79
C PHE A 256 -14.58 0.83 19.55
N THR A 257 -13.95 0.99 18.39
CA THR A 257 -14.60 0.96 17.07
C THR A 257 -14.15 -0.27 16.28
N ALA A 258 -14.78 -0.53 15.14
CA ALA A 258 -14.35 -1.58 14.22
C ALA A 258 -12.92 -1.36 13.67
N ALA A 259 -12.35 -0.17 13.82
CA ALA A 259 -11.01 0.21 13.35
C ALA A 259 -9.94 0.28 14.47
N SER A 260 -10.26 -0.08 15.71
CA SER A 260 -9.38 0.04 16.88
C SER A 260 -8.28 -1.04 16.95
N PHE A 261 -7.40 -1.09 15.94
CA PHE A 261 -6.32 -2.07 15.82
C PHE A 261 -4.96 -1.62 16.41
N THR A 262 -4.95 -0.69 17.37
CA THR A 262 -3.70 -0.35 18.08
C THR A 262 -3.32 -1.46 19.05
N ALA A 263 -2.03 -1.57 19.40
CA ALA A 263 -1.55 -2.61 20.30
C ALA A 263 -2.27 -2.56 21.67
N GLU A 264 -2.49 -1.36 22.20
CA GLU A 264 -3.17 -1.14 23.48
C GLU A 264 -4.66 -1.49 23.40
N ALA A 265 -5.30 -1.18 22.26
CA ALA A 265 -6.71 -1.51 22.04
C ALA A 265 -6.91 -3.03 21.93
N ILE A 266 -6.07 -3.72 21.14
CA ILE A 266 -6.09 -5.18 21.02
C ILE A 266 -5.94 -5.83 22.39
N ASP A 267 -4.92 -5.42 23.15
CA ASP A 267 -4.66 -5.96 24.48
C ASP A 267 -5.87 -5.81 25.42
N THR A 268 -6.41 -4.60 25.48
CA THR A 268 -7.57 -4.30 26.32
C THR A 268 -8.80 -5.11 25.90
N MET A 269 -9.08 -5.23 24.60
CA MET A 269 -10.25 -5.97 24.11
C MET A 269 -10.16 -7.47 24.40
N ILE A 270 -8.98 -8.09 24.25
CA ILE A 270 -8.75 -9.49 24.63
C ILE A 270 -8.98 -9.68 26.14
N GLN A 271 -8.41 -8.81 26.98
CA GLN A 271 -8.61 -8.88 28.44
C GLN A 271 -10.08 -8.71 28.85
N ARG A 272 -10.85 -7.87 28.15
CA ARG A 272 -12.29 -7.71 28.42
C ARG A 272 -13.09 -8.97 28.02
N GLY A 273 -12.70 -9.64 26.94
CA GLY A 273 -13.22 -10.96 26.58
C GLY A 273 -12.96 -12.01 27.66
N GLU A 274 -11.72 -12.10 28.13
CA GLU A 274 -11.34 -13.01 29.22
C GLU A 274 -12.12 -12.69 30.50
N ARG A 275 -12.24 -11.40 30.86
CA ARG A 275 -12.96 -10.95 32.05
C ARG A 275 -14.43 -11.36 32.04
N VAL A 276 -15.14 -11.18 30.92
CA VAL A 276 -16.57 -11.55 30.86
C VAL A 276 -16.77 -13.06 30.94
N ALA A 277 -15.86 -13.84 30.36
CA ALA A 277 -15.92 -15.29 30.45
C ALA A 277 -15.62 -15.77 31.88
N ARG A 278 -14.58 -15.21 32.54
CA ARG A 278 -14.30 -15.49 33.96
C ARG A 278 -15.45 -15.07 34.90
N ALA A 279 -16.13 -13.96 34.60
CA ALA A 279 -17.32 -13.55 35.35
C ALA A 279 -18.51 -14.53 35.19
N ASN A 280 -18.49 -15.38 34.16
CA ASN A 280 -19.48 -16.43 33.93
C ASN A 280 -18.92 -17.83 34.25
N TRP A 281 -17.78 -17.95 34.96
CA TRP A 281 -17.13 -19.23 35.25
C TRP A 281 -18.08 -20.27 35.85
N ASP A 282 -18.87 -19.88 36.86
CA ASP A 282 -19.82 -20.80 37.50
C ASP A 282 -20.88 -21.33 36.52
N LYS A 283 -21.31 -20.50 35.56
CA LYS A 283 -22.25 -20.93 34.50
C LYS A 283 -21.56 -21.83 33.47
N ILE A 284 -20.29 -21.56 33.15
CA ILE A 284 -19.48 -22.42 32.27
C ILE A 284 -19.35 -23.80 32.91
N MET A 285 -19.03 -23.88 34.20
CA MET A 285 -18.92 -25.15 34.93
C MET A 285 -20.29 -25.85 35.10
N ALA A 286 -21.37 -25.11 35.32
CA ALA A 286 -22.72 -25.68 35.33
C ALA A 286 -23.10 -26.27 33.96
N LEU A 287 -22.73 -25.59 32.89
CA LEU A 287 -22.92 -26.03 31.51
C LEU A 287 -22.06 -27.28 31.20
N LYS A 288 -20.80 -27.33 31.68
CA LYS A 288 -19.93 -28.52 31.63
C LYS A 288 -20.62 -29.76 32.23
N LYS A 289 -21.24 -29.59 33.39
CA LYS A 289 -22.03 -30.66 34.02
C LYS A 289 -23.26 -31.06 33.20
N GLN A 290 -23.96 -30.09 32.59
CA GLN A 290 -25.12 -30.37 31.73
C GLN A 290 -24.75 -31.10 30.43
N ILE A 291 -23.53 -30.89 29.96
CA ILE A 291 -22.94 -31.57 28.80
C ILE A 291 -22.67 -33.06 29.12
N GLY A 292 -22.47 -33.39 30.39
CA GLY A 292 -22.16 -34.75 30.86
C GLY A 292 -20.68 -34.98 31.16
N LEU A 293 -19.91 -33.91 31.43
CA LEU A 293 -18.49 -33.97 31.76
C LEU A 293 -18.25 -33.71 33.26
N GLU A 294 -17.23 -34.35 33.82
CA GLU A 294 -16.78 -34.09 35.20
C GLU A 294 -16.03 -32.75 35.31
N PRO A 295 -15.97 -32.09 36.49
CA PRO A 295 -15.37 -30.77 36.63
C PRO A 295 -13.90 -30.68 36.20
N ASP A 296 -13.12 -31.72 36.45
CA ASP A 296 -11.69 -31.86 36.15
C ASP A 296 -11.39 -32.50 34.79
N GLU A 297 -12.41 -32.98 34.08
CA GLU A 297 -12.25 -33.60 32.77
C GLU A 297 -11.88 -32.54 31.71
N ASP A 298 -10.70 -32.65 31.11
CA ASP A 298 -10.32 -31.81 29.98
C ASP A 298 -10.78 -32.47 28.68
N ALA A 299 -11.91 -31.98 28.17
CA ALA A 299 -12.44 -32.36 26.87
C ALA A 299 -12.26 -31.24 25.83
N ALA A 300 -11.45 -30.22 26.11
CA ALA A 300 -11.16 -29.19 25.13
C ALA A 300 -10.47 -29.83 23.90
N PRO A 301 -10.77 -29.37 22.68
CA PRO A 301 -10.13 -29.92 21.50
C PRO A 301 -8.62 -29.59 21.55
N HIS A 302 -7.77 -30.59 21.77
CA HIS A 302 -6.32 -30.46 21.67
C HIS A 302 -5.91 -30.39 20.20
N LEU A 303 -6.11 -29.21 19.63
CA LEU A 303 -5.82 -28.94 18.24
C LEU A 303 -4.31 -28.70 18.06
N GLU A 304 -3.66 -29.57 17.30
CA GLU A 304 -2.31 -29.34 16.77
C GLU A 304 -2.42 -28.96 15.29
N ASN A 305 -2.09 -27.71 14.98
CA ASN A 305 -2.02 -27.28 13.59
C ASN A 305 -0.71 -27.78 12.95
N ARG A 306 -0.83 -28.78 12.08
CA ARG A 306 0.28 -29.40 11.34
C ARG A 306 0.96 -28.47 10.33
N PHE A 307 0.33 -27.35 9.95
CA PHE A 307 0.81 -26.46 8.89
C PHE A 307 1.68 -25.29 9.42
N LEU A 308 1.98 -25.26 10.71
CA LEU A 308 2.89 -24.27 11.32
C LEU A 308 4.38 -24.65 11.22
N GLU A 309 4.70 -25.86 10.75
CA GLU A 309 6.06 -26.41 10.90
C GLU A 309 6.99 -26.24 9.68
N THR A 310 6.49 -25.83 8.51
CA THR A 310 7.32 -25.80 7.29
C THR A 310 7.36 -24.42 6.63
N ASP A 311 8.54 -23.79 6.66
CA ASP A 311 8.85 -22.56 5.90
C ASP A 311 8.99 -22.81 4.39
N THR A 312 8.96 -24.08 3.96
CA THR A 312 9.21 -24.51 2.59
C THR A 312 8.05 -25.30 2.01
N LEU A 313 7.70 -24.99 0.77
CA LEU A 313 6.66 -25.63 -0.04
C LEU A 313 7.28 -26.29 -1.26
N ILE A 314 6.85 -27.50 -1.60
CA ILE A 314 7.18 -28.15 -2.87
C ILE A 314 6.05 -27.86 -3.86
N ILE A 315 6.35 -27.13 -4.93
CA ILE A 315 5.35 -26.78 -5.94
C ILE A 315 5.26 -27.89 -6.98
N GLY A 316 4.05 -28.38 -7.26
CA GLY A 316 3.74 -29.28 -8.36
C GLY A 316 3.50 -28.50 -9.65
N LYS A 317 2.27 -28.53 -10.15
CA LYS A 317 1.84 -27.79 -11.34
C LYS A 317 1.48 -26.35 -11.01
N ILE A 318 1.70 -25.44 -11.97
CA ILE A 318 1.31 -24.04 -11.84
C ILE A 318 0.20 -23.73 -12.85
N SER A 319 -0.94 -23.25 -12.35
CA SER A 319 -2.08 -22.79 -13.15
C SER A 319 -2.32 -21.30 -12.94
N ILE A 320 -2.66 -20.59 -14.00
CA ILE A 320 -2.96 -19.15 -13.95
C ILE A 320 -4.34 -18.96 -14.59
N GLU A 321 -5.27 -18.37 -13.84
CA GLU A 321 -6.65 -18.16 -14.24
C GLU A 321 -6.98 -16.66 -14.33
N GLY A 322 -7.94 -16.29 -15.20
CA GLY A 322 -8.49 -14.94 -15.26
C GLY A 322 -7.69 -13.94 -16.12
N VAL A 323 -6.73 -14.43 -16.91
CA VAL A 323 -5.97 -13.67 -17.91
C VAL A 323 -6.02 -14.36 -19.27
N LYS A 324 -5.51 -13.69 -20.31
CA LYS A 324 -5.39 -14.28 -21.66
C LYS A 324 -4.12 -15.13 -21.74
N GLU A 325 -4.15 -16.21 -22.53
CA GLU A 325 -3.03 -17.17 -22.69
C GLU A 325 -1.66 -16.51 -22.96
N LYS A 326 -1.63 -15.45 -23.77
CA LYS A 326 -0.40 -14.71 -24.09
C LYS A 326 0.25 -14.00 -22.89
N ASP A 327 -0.56 -13.69 -21.86
CA ASP A 327 -0.15 -13.01 -20.65
C ASP A 327 0.22 -14.03 -19.57
N GLU A 328 -0.38 -15.24 -19.57
CA GLU A 328 0.00 -16.36 -18.70
C GLU A 328 1.48 -16.75 -18.84
N LYS A 329 1.95 -16.99 -20.07
CA LYS A 329 3.36 -17.34 -20.34
C LYS A 329 4.32 -16.25 -19.86
N TRP A 330 3.88 -14.99 -19.87
CA TRP A 330 4.69 -13.89 -19.35
C TRP A 330 4.68 -13.87 -17.82
N ILE A 331 3.50 -13.98 -17.19
CA ILE A 331 3.34 -14.04 -15.73
C ILE A 331 4.19 -15.18 -15.16
N GLN A 332 4.12 -16.38 -15.75
CA GLN A 332 4.90 -17.54 -15.31
C GLN A 332 6.41 -17.28 -15.34
N ARG A 333 6.92 -16.53 -16.32
CA ARG A 333 8.34 -16.14 -16.36
C ARG A 333 8.69 -15.08 -15.31
N GLN A 334 7.74 -14.22 -14.92
CA GLN A 334 8.00 -13.12 -14.00
C GLN A 334 7.90 -13.52 -12.53
N ILE A 335 6.98 -14.43 -12.17
CA ILE A 335 6.82 -14.86 -10.77
C ILE A 335 8.06 -15.58 -10.23
N GLY A 336 8.92 -16.11 -11.10
CA GLY A 336 10.17 -16.76 -10.72
C GLY A 336 10.00 -18.13 -10.05
N ILE A 337 8.77 -18.59 -9.85
CA ILE A 337 8.41 -19.91 -9.32
C ILE A 337 8.34 -20.90 -10.48
N LYS A 338 9.04 -22.03 -10.35
CA LYS A 338 9.04 -23.10 -11.34
C LYS A 338 8.23 -24.29 -10.83
N GLU A 339 7.64 -25.04 -11.75
CA GLU A 339 7.04 -26.33 -11.43
C GLU A 339 8.10 -27.28 -10.86
N PHE A 340 7.71 -28.13 -9.92
CA PHE A 340 8.58 -29.09 -9.23
C PHE A 340 9.76 -28.47 -8.49
N SER A 341 9.62 -27.21 -8.04
CA SER A 341 10.65 -26.51 -7.25
C SER A 341 10.25 -26.34 -5.80
N VAL A 342 11.26 -26.25 -4.93
CA VAL A 342 11.08 -25.89 -3.51
C VAL A 342 11.14 -24.37 -3.39
N ILE A 343 10.10 -23.78 -2.79
CA ILE A 343 10.02 -22.34 -2.53
C ILE A 343 9.73 -22.08 -1.07
N THR A 344 9.88 -20.84 -0.63
CA THR A 344 9.37 -20.37 0.66
C THR A 344 8.04 -19.63 0.50
N MET A 345 7.30 -19.45 1.59
CA MET A 345 6.14 -18.55 1.61
C MET A 345 6.52 -17.10 1.23
N ASP A 346 7.71 -16.65 1.61
CA ASP A 346 8.22 -15.32 1.23
C ASP A 346 8.42 -15.19 -0.29
N ASP A 347 8.84 -16.26 -0.98
CA ASP A 347 8.95 -16.26 -2.45
C ASP A 347 7.57 -16.13 -3.12
N LEU A 348 6.56 -16.83 -2.60
CA LEU A 348 5.19 -16.71 -3.07
C LEU A 348 4.62 -15.31 -2.80
N HIS A 349 4.86 -14.75 -1.62
CA HIS A 349 4.46 -13.38 -1.28
C HIS A 349 5.12 -12.33 -2.17
N LYS A 350 6.40 -12.49 -2.51
CA LYS A 350 7.09 -11.61 -3.47
C LYS A 350 6.46 -11.71 -4.85
N ALA A 351 6.14 -12.92 -5.32
CA ALA A 351 5.48 -13.12 -6.61
C ALA A 351 4.10 -12.44 -6.67
N ILE A 352 3.25 -12.66 -5.65
CA ILE A 352 1.93 -12.04 -5.54
C ILE A 352 2.06 -10.51 -5.45
N SER A 353 2.95 -10.02 -4.59
CA SER A 353 3.19 -8.59 -4.40
C SER A 353 3.70 -7.92 -5.67
N PHE A 354 4.55 -8.59 -6.44
CA PHE A 354 5.02 -8.10 -7.73
C PHE A 354 3.88 -8.00 -8.74
N LEU A 355 3.08 -9.07 -8.88
CA LEU A 355 1.94 -9.08 -9.80
C LEU A 355 0.92 -7.99 -9.44
N TYR A 356 0.53 -7.90 -8.17
CA TYR A 356 -0.39 -6.87 -7.71
C TYR A 356 0.22 -5.46 -7.84
N GLY A 357 1.52 -5.34 -7.55
CA GLY A 357 2.31 -4.11 -7.68
C GLY A 357 2.44 -3.58 -9.11
N THR A 358 2.12 -4.38 -10.13
CA THR A 358 2.06 -3.91 -11.53
C THR A 358 0.91 -2.94 -11.81
N GLY A 359 -0.08 -2.85 -10.92
CA GLY A 359 -1.30 -2.05 -11.13
C GLY A 359 -2.27 -2.64 -12.16
N ALA A 360 -1.92 -3.76 -12.81
CA ALA A 360 -2.74 -4.39 -13.85
C ALA A 360 -3.92 -5.21 -13.31
N PHE A 361 -3.91 -5.57 -12.03
CA PHE A 361 -4.88 -6.48 -11.43
C PHE A 361 -5.61 -5.81 -10.26
N ALA A 362 -6.91 -6.05 -10.17
CA ALA A 362 -7.74 -5.67 -9.03
C ALA A 362 -7.55 -6.64 -7.84
N ASN A 363 -7.21 -7.91 -8.12
CA ASN A 363 -6.77 -8.87 -7.11
C ASN A 363 -5.85 -9.94 -7.73
N VAL A 364 -5.00 -10.52 -6.89
CA VAL A 364 -4.07 -11.61 -7.19
C VAL A 364 -4.20 -12.63 -6.06
N ASN A 365 -5.08 -13.60 -6.24
CA ASN A 365 -5.35 -14.63 -5.24
C ASN A 365 -4.58 -15.90 -5.57
N TYR A 366 -4.26 -16.72 -4.57
CA TYR A 366 -3.65 -18.03 -4.78
C TYR A 366 -4.40 -19.13 -4.04
N ALA A 367 -4.25 -20.36 -4.53
CA ALA A 367 -4.62 -21.59 -3.86
C ALA A 367 -3.45 -22.59 -3.96
N LEU A 368 -3.25 -23.37 -2.90
CA LEU A 368 -2.26 -24.43 -2.81
C LEU A 368 -3.01 -25.71 -2.46
N ASN A 369 -3.12 -26.63 -3.43
CA ASN A 369 -3.89 -27.86 -3.28
C ASN A 369 -2.95 -29.07 -3.26
N GLY A 370 -3.16 -29.99 -2.32
CA GLY A 370 -2.23 -31.09 -2.04
C GLY A 370 -1.76 -31.10 -0.59
N ASP A 371 -0.98 -32.11 -0.21
CA ASP A 371 -0.54 -32.32 1.18
C ASP A 371 0.99 -32.16 1.33
N GLN A 372 1.78 -32.73 0.41
CA GLN A 372 3.24 -32.61 0.40
C GLN A 372 3.78 -31.85 -0.82
N ILE A 373 3.13 -32.06 -1.97
CA ILE A 373 3.40 -31.35 -3.22
C ILE A 373 2.14 -30.55 -3.53
N TYR A 374 2.28 -29.24 -3.59
CA TYR A 374 1.16 -28.32 -3.78
C TYR A 374 1.05 -27.89 -5.24
N ASP A 375 -0.09 -28.16 -5.87
CA ASP A 375 -0.45 -27.51 -7.12
C ASP A 375 -0.84 -26.05 -6.81
N LEU A 376 -0.12 -25.11 -7.43
CA LEU A 376 -0.32 -23.68 -7.25
C LEU A 376 -1.28 -23.14 -8.32
N THR A 377 -2.41 -22.60 -7.89
CA THR A 377 -3.34 -21.87 -8.76
C THR A 377 -3.31 -20.38 -8.43
N LEU A 378 -2.93 -19.55 -9.40
CA LEU A 378 -3.02 -18.09 -9.31
C LEU A 378 -4.29 -17.61 -10.02
N ARG A 379 -5.22 -17.02 -9.25
CA ARG A 379 -6.46 -16.44 -9.79
C ARG A 379 -6.34 -14.93 -9.85
N LEU A 380 -6.32 -14.40 -11.06
CA LEU A 380 -6.08 -12.98 -11.31
C LEU A 380 -7.36 -12.31 -11.81
N LYS A 381 -7.66 -11.11 -11.31
CA LYS A 381 -8.75 -10.29 -11.84
C LYS A 381 -8.17 -9.02 -12.44
N GLU A 382 -8.23 -8.87 -13.75
CA GLU A 382 -7.74 -7.66 -14.43
C GLU A 382 -8.48 -6.39 -13.96
N LYS A 383 -7.72 -5.31 -13.83
CA LYS A 383 -8.24 -3.95 -13.61
C LYS A 383 -8.36 -3.23 -14.97
N PRO A 384 -9.37 -2.36 -15.17
CA PRO A 384 -9.42 -1.54 -16.37
C PRO A 384 -8.12 -0.73 -16.54
N ALA A 385 -7.52 -0.82 -17.73
CA ALA A 385 -6.20 -0.24 -18.00
C ALA A 385 -6.23 1.30 -18.19
N SER A 386 -7.41 1.86 -18.50
CA SER A 386 -7.60 3.30 -18.66
C SER A 386 -8.01 3.94 -17.34
N SER A 387 -7.55 5.17 -17.11
CA SER A 387 -7.76 5.87 -15.85
C SER A 387 -7.85 7.38 -16.04
N LEU A 388 -8.70 8.02 -15.24
CA LEU A 388 -8.72 9.46 -15.01
C LEU A 388 -8.13 9.72 -13.63
N ASN A 389 -7.12 10.58 -13.55
CA ASN A 389 -6.39 10.86 -12.34
C ASN A 389 -6.42 12.36 -12.03
N LEU A 390 -6.58 12.68 -10.74
CA LEU A 390 -6.59 14.05 -10.22
C LEU A 390 -5.56 14.18 -9.10
N GLY A 391 -4.66 15.15 -9.23
CA GLY A 391 -3.71 15.57 -8.20
C GLY A 391 -4.02 17.00 -7.75
N PHE A 392 -3.78 17.27 -6.47
CA PHE A 392 -3.86 18.60 -5.88
C PHE A 392 -2.63 18.83 -5.02
N ARG A 393 -2.11 20.05 -5.08
CA ARG A 393 -0.99 20.52 -4.27
C ARG A 393 -1.16 22.00 -3.97
N PHE A 394 -0.66 22.42 -2.83
CA PHE A 394 -0.44 23.83 -2.53
C PHE A 394 0.98 24.03 -2.01
N ASP A 395 1.69 25.04 -2.50
CA ASP A 395 2.94 25.48 -1.90
C ASP A 395 3.11 27.00 -1.97
N SER A 396 4.01 27.55 -1.14
CA SER A 396 4.19 29.00 -1.02
C SER A 396 4.77 29.67 -2.27
N GLU A 397 5.28 28.91 -3.25
CA GLU A 397 5.87 29.44 -4.49
C GLU A 397 4.91 29.34 -5.69
N GLU A 398 4.37 28.15 -5.96
CA GLU A 398 3.45 27.90 -7.09
C GLU A 398 1.97 28.05 -6.73
N MET A 399 1.67 28.32 -5.46
CA MET A 399 0.31 28.43 -4.90
C MET A 399 -0.50 27.15 -5.15
N ALA A 400 -1.78 27.26 -5.50
CA ALA A 400 -2.63 26.11 -5.80
C ALA A 400 -2.27 25.50 -7.17
N SER A 401 -2.02 24.20 -7.16
CA SER A 401 -1.71 23.41 -8.35
C SER A 401 -2.70 22.26 -8.49
N ILE A 402 -3.27 22.12 -9.68
CA ILE A 402 -4.16 21.00 -10.06
C ILE A 402 -3.51 20.22 -11.19
N LEU A 403 -3.48 18.89 -11.04
CA LEU A 403 -3.03 17.97 -12.07
C LEU A 403 -4.18 17.12 -12.55
N LEU A 404 -4.45 17.13 -13.85
CA LEU A 404 -5.38 16.24 -14.50
C LEU A 404 -4.61 15.33 -15.43
N ASN A 405 -4.78 14.01 -15.28
CA ASN A 405 -4.19 13.04 -16.19
C ASN A 405 -5.25 12.07 -16.68
N THR A 406 -5.34 11.89 -17.99
CA THR A 406 -6.15 10.85 -18.61
C THR A 406 -5.22 9.87 -19.30
N THR A 407 -5.27 8.62 -18.87
CA THR A 407 -4.58 7.50 -19.51
C THR A 407 -5.59 6.65 -20.26
N LEU A 408 -5.34 6.44 -21.55
CA LEU A 408 -6.04 5.49 -22.40
C LEU A 408 -5.09 4.34 -22.73
N SER A 409 -5.46 3.12 -22.37
CA SER A 409 -4.62 1.94 -22.60
C SER A 409 -5.44 0.81 -23.19
N HIS A 410 -4.92 0.20 -24.26
CA HIS A 410 -5.63 -0.90 -24.93
C HIS A 410 -5.46 -2.25 -24.19
N ARG A 411 -4.41 -2.40 -23.35
CA ARG A 411 -4.14 -3.58 -22.49
C ARG A 411 -3.30 -3.17 -21.29
N ALA A 412 -3.47 -3.84 -20.14
CA ALA A 412 -2.76 -3.49 -18.90
C ALA A 412 -1.26 -3.87 -18.90
N LEU A 413 -0.89 -5.02 -19.51
CA LEU A 413 0.48 -5.55 -19.45
C LEU A 413 1.32 -5.34 -20.73
N ARG A 414 0.67 -5.38 -21.89
CA ARG A 414 1.31 -5.36 -23.23
C ARG A 414 0.42 -4.64 -24.23
N GLY A 415 0.61 -3.33 -24.41
CA GLY A 415 -0.24 -2.53 -25.28
C GLY A 415 0.31 -1.13 -25.57
N SER A 416 -0.45 -0.37 -26.33
CA SER A 416 -0.25 1.07 -26.45
C SER A 416 -0.90 1.80 -25.28
N ARG A 417 -0.23 2.86 -24.84
CA ARG A 417 -0.70 3.76 -23.79
C ARG A 417 -0.58 5.19 -24.29
N LEU A 418 -1.69 5.88 -24.36
CA LEU A 418 -1.78 7.32 -24.55
C LEU A 418 -2.06 7.96 -23.18
N SER A 419 -1.27 8.96 -22.81
CA SER A 419 -1.42 9.71 -21.58
C SER A 419 -1.46 11.19 -21.93
N ILE A 420 -2.50 11.88 -21.47
CA ILE A 420 -2.66 13.33 -21.62
C ILE A 420 -2.68 13.92 -20.22
N THR A 421 -1.71 14.78 -19.92
CA THR A 421 -1.53 15.41 -18.61
C THR A 421 -1.62 16.92 -18.76
N GLY A 422 -2.51 17.55 -18.00
CA GLY A 422 -2.58 19.00 -17.85
C GLY A 422 -2.25 19.38 -16.40
N ARG A 423 -1.35 20.33 -16.22
CA ARG A 423 -1.09 20.96 -14.92
C ARG A 423 -1.50 22.43 -14.98
N LEU A 424 -2.37 22.83 -14.06
CA LEU A 424 -2.84 24.20 -13.89
C LEU A 424 -2.21 24.76 -12.61
N ASN A 425 -1.29 25.70 -12.78
CA ASN A 425 -0.68 26.51 -11.73
C ASN A 425 -0.08 27.79 -12.36
N LYS A 426 0.83 28.49 -11.67
CA LYS A 426 1.54 29.65 -12.22
C LYS A 426 2.27 29.36 -13.54
N ASN A 427 2.81 28.16 -13.71
CA ASN A 427 3.56 27.72 -14.89
C ASN A 427 2.86 26.51 -15.54
N PRO A 428 1.71 26.72 -16.20
CA PRO A 428 0.87 25.65 -16.68
C PRO A 428 1.54 24.88 -17.81
N TYR A 429 1.23 23.59 -17.91
CA TYR A 429 1.68 22.76 -19.03
C TYR A 429 0.63 21.75 -19.48
N VAL A 430 0.79 21.32 -20.72
CA VAL A 430 0.13 20.15 -21.29
C VAL A 430 1.21 19.20 -21.81
N LEU A 431 1.11 17.92 -21.47
CA LEU A 431 1.99 16.86 -21.90
C LEU A 431 1.14 15.74 -22.52
N VAL A 432 1.47 15.36 -23.74
CA VAL A 432 0.89 14.22 -24.44
C VAL A 432 1.99 13.18 -24.62
N ASP A 433 1.84 12.02 -23.99
CA ASP A 433 2.74 10.88 -24.12
C ASP A 433 2.04 9.73 -24.81
N TYR A 434 2.61 9.24 -25.90
CA TYR A 434 2.22 7.99 -26.53
C TYR A 434 3.36 7.00 -26.42
N SER A 435 3.08 5.82 -25.86
CA SER A 435 4.07 4.75 -25.76
C SER A 435 3.49 3.43 -26.24
N PHE A 436 4.35 2.60 -26.81
CA PHE A 436 4.02 1.22 -27.12
C PHE A 436 5.07 0.28 -26.53
N GLY A 437 4.62 -0.87 -26.04
CA GLY A 437 5.50 -1.90 -25.49
C GLY A 437 4.95 -2.49 -24.20
N SER A 438 5.81 -3.23 -23.49
CA SER A 438 5.46 -3.75 -22.17
C SER A 438 5.85 -2.76 -21.08
N ASN A 439 5.09 -2.73 -19.98
CA ASN A 439 5.41 -1.90 -18.81
C ASN A 439 6.77 -2.20 -18.16
N MET A 440 7.43 -3.32 -18.53
CA MET A 440 8.54 -3.90 -17.78
C MET A 440 9.83 -4.19 -18.58
N LEU A 441 9.91 -3.91 -19.89
CA LEU A 441 11.09 -4.32 -20.68
C LEU A 441 11.63 -3.21 -21.57
N ARG A 442 10.90 -2.86 -22.62
CA ARG A 442 11.27 -1.79 -23.54
C ARG A 442 10.01 -1.09 -23.98
N LYS A 443 9.93 0.20 -23.72
CA LYS A 443 8.95 1.08 -24.35
C LYS A 443 9.65 1.91 -25.40
N LEU A 444 8.98 2.09 -26.53
CA LEU A 444 9.25 3.24 -27.37
C LEU A 444 8.16 4.27 -27.10
N GLY A 445 8.58 5.52 -26.99
CA GLY A 445 7.71 6.62 -26.62
C GLY A 445 7.90 7.80 -27.55
N VAL A 446 6.81 8.47 -27.85
CA VAL A 446 6.81 9.82 -28.42
C VAL A 446 6.06 10.70 -27.43
N SER A 447 6.67 11.82 -27.04
CA SER A 447 6.00 12.79 -26.18
C SER A 447 6.10 14.20 -26.73
N TYR A 448 5.08 15.00 -26.43
CA TYR A 448 5.07 16.42 -26.74
C TYR A 448 4.57 17.21 -25.52
N MET A 449 5.36 18.20 -25.10
CA MET A 449 5.02 19.12 -24.03
C MET A 449 4.93 20.55 -24.56
N PHE A 450 3.90 21.25 -24.11
CA PHE A 450 3.82 22.69 -24.14
C PHE A 450 3.78 23.22 -22.70
N LYS A 451 4.68 24.13 -22.34
CA LYS A 451 4.72 24.79 -21.02
C LYS A 451 4.81 26.30 -21.21
N TYR A 452 4.07 27.03 -20.39
CA TYR A 452 4.27 28.47 -20.23
C TYR A 452 5.07 28.72 -18.95
N ASN A 453 6.11 29.53 -19.04
CA ASN A 453 6.96 29.89 -17.91
C ASN A 453 6.95 31.40 -17.70
N ASP A 454 6.77 31.79 -16.44
CA ASP A 454 6.94 33.14 -15.91
C ASP A 454 7.89 33.06 -14.71
N ILE A 455 9.16 33.38 -14.96
CA ILE A 455 10.25 33.17 -14.01
C ILE A 455 10.90 34.51 -13.69
N ASN A 456 11.09 34.77 -12.39
CA ASN A 456 11.91 35.88 -11.92
C ASN A 456 13.34 35.38 -11.71
N LEU A 457 14.31 36.01 -12.37
CA LEU A 457 15.73 35.74 -12.20
C LEU A 457 16.36 36.73 -11.23
N TYR A 458 17.27 36.23 -10.42
CA TYR A 458 18.00 37.00 -9.44
C TYR A 458 19.49 36.71 -9.57
N ASP A 459 20.28 37.72 -9.24
CA ASP A 459 21.71 37.60 -8.94
C ASP A 459 21.89 38.15 -7.52
N LYS A 460 22.24 37.24 -6.61
CA LYS A 460 22.29 37.49 -5.17
C LYS A 460 20.96 38.08 -4.69
N LYS A 461 20.98 39.33 -4.21
CA LYS A 461 19.82 39.99 -3.58
C LYS A 461 18.95 40.78 -4.56
N ASP A 462 19.47 41.07 -5.74
CA ASP A 462 18.82 41.97 -6.68
C ASP A 462 18.07 41.17 -7.74
N LYS A 463 16.83 41.58 -8.00
CA LYS A 463 16.06 41.00 -9.10
C LYS A 463 16.68 41.50 -10.40
N VAL A 464 17.22 40.57 -11.17
CA VAL A 464 17.92 40.84 -12.43
C VAL A 464 16.91 41.03 -13.55
N ASP A 465 15.93 40.11 -13.67
CA ASP A 465 14.95 40.16 -14.75
C ASP A 465 13.69 39.32 -14.48
N ASN A 466 12.67 39.46 -15.33
CA ASN A 466 11.58 38.50 -15.48
C ASN A 466 11.58 37.97 -16.92
N ILE A 467 11.81 36.67 -17.07
CA ILE A 467 11.75 36.01 -18.38
C ILE A 467 10.42 35.29 -18.49
N THR A 468 9.65 35.70 -19.51
CA THR A 468 8.43 35.02 -19.91
C THR A 468 8.63 34.34 -21.27
N PHE A 469 8.40 33.02 -21.33
CA PHE A 469 8.54 32.26 -22.57
C PHE A 469 7.56 31.08 -22.65
N SER A 470 7.18 30.73 -23.89
CA SER A 470 6.56 29.44 -24.17
C SER A 470 7.63 28.43 -24.57
N TYR A 471 7.51 27.23 -24.01
CA TYR A 471 8.44 26.12 -24.17
C TYR A 471 7.72 24.96 -24.84
N HIS A 472 8.26 24.52 -25.98
CA HIS A 472 7.80 23.34 -26.69
C HIS A 472 8.88 22.28 -26.62
N ARG A 473 8.52 21.05 -26.25
CA ARG A 473 9.44 19.92 -26.19
C ARG A 473 8.84 18.72 -26.90
N GLY A 474 9.56 18.14 -27.84
CA GLY A 474 9.26 16.85 -28.44
C GLY A 474 10.32 15.83 -28.05
N ASP A 475 9.94 14.68 -27.50
CA ASP A 475 10.85 13.59 -27.18
C ASP A 475 10.53 12.35 -28.02
N LEU A 476 11.57 11.68 -28.51
CA LEU A 476 11.53 10.33 -29.07
C LEU A 476 12.38 9.40 -28.20
N ASN A 477 11.73 8.57 -27.40
CA ASN A 477 12.38 7.62 -26.49
C ASN A 477 12.63 6.30 -27.23
N LEU A 478 13.90 6.00 -27.51
CA LEU A 478 14.34 4.85 -28.30
C LEU A 478 14.56 3.59 -27.45
N SER A 479 14.78 3.79 -26.15
CA SER A 479 14.91 2.69 -25.20
C SER A 479 14.55 3.17 -23.81
N ASP A 480 13.36 2.82 -23.33
CA ASP A 480 12.99 2.94 -21.92
C ASP A 480 13.03 1.54 -21.29
N ILE A 481 14.14 1.23 -20.63
CA ILE A 481 14.35 -0.06 -19.95
C ILE A 481 14.07 0.11 -18.46
N TYR A 482 13.15 -0.72 -17.97
CA TYR A 482 12.80 -0.78 -16.55
C TYR A 482 13.18 -2.15 -16.01
N PHE A 483 14.17 -2.21 -15.14
CA PHE A 483 14.58 -3.45 -14.49
C PHE A 483 14.53 -3.28 -12.98
N ARG A 484 13.45 -3.77 -12.36
CA ARG A 484 13.17 -3.66 -10.92
C ARG A 484 13.28 -2.22 -10.41
N ASN A 485 14.44 -1.86 -9.88
CA ASN A 485 14.75 -0.56 -9.28
C ASN A 485 15.55 0.35 -10.20
N PHE A 486 15.90 -0.10 -11.40
CA PHE A 486 16.72 0.61 -12.35
C PHE A 486 15.89 1.03 -13.58
N LYS A 487 16.07 2.28 -13.98
CA LYS A 487 15.51 2.89 -15.18
C LYS A 487 16.67 3.37 -16.05
N PHE A 488 16.65 3.01 -17.33
CA PHE A 488 17.58 3.53 -18.31
C PHE A 488 16.81 4.07 -19.51
N GLN A 489 17.13 5.30 -19.91
CA GLN A 489 16.51 5.98 -21.03
C GLN A 489 17.55 6.46 -22.03
N LEU A 490 17.30 6.20 -23.30
CA LEU A 490 18.01 6.80 -24.42
C LEU A 490 16.99 7.44 -25.37
N GLY A 491 17.20 8.70 -25.72
CA GLY A 491 16.26 9.40 -26.58
C GLY A 491 16.85 10.60 -27.31
N LEU A 492 16.06 11.06 -28.26
CA LEU A 492 16.24 12.33 -28.97
C LEU A 492 15.23 13.32 -28.43
N ARG A 493 15.62 14.57 -28.31
CA ARG A 493 14.74 15.64 -27.87
C ARG A 493 14.91 16.85 -28.78
N TYR A 494 13.80 17.52 -29.07
CA TYR A 494 13.80 18.84 -29.70
C TYR A 494 13.09 19.82 -28.77
N GLU A 495 13.75 20.93 -28.44
CA GLU A 495 13.27 21.99 -27.56
C GLU A 495 13.20 23.31 -28.32
N TYR A 496 12.08 24.01 -28.22
CA TYR A 496 11.90 25.33 -28.81
C TYR A 496 11.43 26.32 -27.75
N PHE A 497 12.22 27.37 -27.56
CA PHE A 497 11.99 28.45 -26.62
C PHE A 497 11.54 29.68 -27.39
N ASN A 498 10.35 30.17 -27.09
CA ASN A 498 9.78 31.37 -27.69
C ASN A 498 9.56 32.43 -26.62
N TYR A 499 10.50 33.38 -26.54
CA TYR A 499 10.50 34.45 -25.55
C TYR A 499 9.53 35.56 -25.94
N LYS A 500 8.81 36.10 -24.95
CA LYS A 500 7.76 37.12 -25.18
C LYS A 500 8.10 38.48 -24.59
N SER A 501 8.77 38.54 -23.45
CA SER A 501 9.21 39.80 -22.83
C SER A 501 10.40 39.59 -21.91
N VAL A 502 11.30 40.57 -21.91
CA VAL A 502 12.40 40.81 -20.97
C VAL A 502 12.16 42.23 -20.44
N LEU A 503 12.15 42.44 -19.12
CA LEU A 503 11.72 43.72 -18.52
C LEU A 503 12.90 44.58 -18.05
N TYR A 504 14.09 44.02 -17.84
CA TYR A 504 15.25 44.77 -17.34
C TYR A 504 16.56 44.43 -18.07
N ASN A 505 17.38 45.47 -18.28
CA ASN A 505 18.72 45.40 -18.88
C ASN A 505 19.75 44.99 -17.83
N THR A 506 20.48 43.89 -18.06
CA THR A 506 21.64 43.47 -17.24
C THR A 506 22.73 42.87 -18.14
N ASP A 507 23.98 42.87 -17.66
CA ASP A 507 25.17 42.37 -18.40
C ASP A 507 25.07 40.89 -18.86
N TYR A 508 24.07 40.14 -18.36
CA TYR A 508 23.86 38.71 -18.64
C TYR A 508 22.77 38.41 -19.70
N ILE A 509 21.88 39.36 -20.01
CA ILE A 509 20.70 39.10 -20.87
C ILE A 509 20.55 40.22 -21.90
N ALA A 510 20.69 39.86 -23.18
CA ALA A 510 20.55 40.80 -24.29
C ALA A 510 19.11 41.32 -24.45
N GLU A 511 18.99 42.55 -24.95
CA GLU A 511 17.76 43.35 -25.10
C GLU A 511 16.64 42.69 -25.94
N ASN A 512 16.90 41.56 -26.61
CA ASN A 512 15.94 40.78 -27.39
C ASN A 512 16.40 39.31 -27.52
N LEU A 513 16.07 38.48 -26.53
CA LEU A 513 16.23 37.03 -26.63
C LEU A 513 15.41 36.50 -27.81
N LYS A 514 16.11 36.13 -28.90
CA LYS A 514 15.47 35.51 -30.07
C LYS A 514 14.95 34.14 -29.69
N SER A 515 13.84 33.73 -30.31
CA SER A 515 13.35 32.35 -30.17
C SER A 515 14.41 31.38 -30.69
N GLN A 516 14.69 30.34 -29.92
CA GLN A 516 15.77 29.40 -30.17
C GLN A 516 15.25 27.96 -30.18
N GLY A 517 15.74 27.17 -31.13
CA GLY A 517 15.48 25.74 -31.23
C GLY A 517 16.75 24.95 -30.96
N PHE A 518 16.61 23.82 -30.25
CA PHE A 518 17.72 22.94 -29.90
C PHE A 518 17.32 21.49 -30.15
N ALA A 519 18.25 20.72 -30.69
CA ALA A 519 18.14 19.28 -30.72
C ALA A 519 19.17 18.67 -29.77
N SER A 520 18.73 17.72 -28.95
CA SER A 520 19.58 17.06 -27.97
C SER A 520 19.47 15.55 -27.99
N TYR A 521 20.59 14.91 -27.67
CA TYR A 521 20.75 13.47 -27.53
C TYR A 521 20.99 13.20 -26.05
N TYR A 522 20.12 12.41 -25.42
CA TYR A 522 20.21 12.22 -23.98
C TYR A 522 20.25 10.75 -23.58
N ALA A 523 20.99 10.50 -22.49
CA ALA A 523 21.03 9.25 -21.76
C ALA A 523 20.71 9.53 -20.30
N LEU A 524 19.81 8.76 -19.69
CA LEU A 524 19.46 8.85 -18.28
C LEU A 524 19.52 7.48 -17.63
N ALA A 525 20.19 7.39 -16.50
CA ALA A 525 20.17 6.23 -15.63
C ALA A 525 19.62 6.64 -14.26
N HIS A 526 18.66 5.90 -13.73
CA HIS A 526 18.08 6.15 -12.41
C HIS A 526 17.87 4.84 -11.65
N PHE A 527 18.54 4.73 -10.50
CA PHE A 527 18.40 3.65 -9.55
C PHE A 527 17.66 4.16 -8.31
N ASP A 528 16.51 3.57 -7.96
CA ASP A 528 15.70 3.95 -6.78
C ASP A 528 15.30 2.70 -5.97
N THR A 529 15.86 2.60 -4.77
CA THR A 529 15.60 1.53 -3.78
C THR A 529 14.89 2.02 -2.53
N TYR A 530 14.39 3.26 -2.52
CA TYR A 530 13.68 3.79 -1.37
C TYR A 530 12.45 2.95 -1.03
N ASP A 531 12.24 2.72 0.27
CA ASP A 531 11.04 2.04 0.76
C ASP A 531 9.79 2.93 0.71
N LYS A 532 9.98 4.24 0.76
CA LYS A 532 8.96 5.29 0.63
C LYS A 532 9.54 6.47 -0.15
N LYS A 533 8.77 7.10 -1.03
CA LYS A 533 9.24 8.31 -1.75
C LYS A 533 9.43 9.48 -0.79
N TYR A 534 8.46 9.69 0.11
CA TYR A 534 8.53 10.70 1.15
C TYR A 534 8.88 10.06 2.48
N PHE A 535 9.84 10.67 3.18
CA PHE A 535 10.36 10.18 4.45
C PHE A 535 10.86 8.71 4.39
N PRO A 536 11.76 8.35 3.44
CA PRO A 536 12.29 6.98 3.33
C PRO A 536 12.95 6.55 4.64
N ASP A 537 12.70 5.33 5.12
CA ASP A 537 13.38 4.83 6.31
C ASP A 537 14.68 4.07 5.99
N LYS A 538 14.87 3.69 4.72
CA LYS A 538 16.06 3.01 4.16
C LYS A 538 16.07 3.10 2.64
N GLY A 539 17.22 2.78 2.04
CA GLY A 539 17.41 2.74 0.59
C GLY A 539 18.20 3.94 0.09
N MET A 540 18.32 4.06 -1.22
CA MET A 540 19.02 5.15 -1.90
C MET A 540 18.42 5.45 -3.26
N SER A 541 18.61 6.69 -3.71
CA SER A 541 18.41 7.12 -5.08
C SER A 541 19.77 7.49 -5.69
N PHE A 542 20.04 7.03 -6.90
CA PHE A 542 21.16 7.48 -7.72
C PHE A 542 20.65 7.79 -9.12
N ARG A 543 20.82 9.03 -9.56
CA ARG A 543 20.45 9.48 -10.90
C ARG A 543 21.66 10.08 -11.59
N ALA A 544 21.86 9.71 -12.85
CA ALA A 544 22.86 10.30 -13.72
C ALA A 544 22.23 10.61 -15.07
N ASP A 545 22.50 11.79 -15.60
CA ASP A 545 22.06 12.22 -16.92
C ASP A 545 23.19 12.84 -17.71
N TYR A 546 23.20 12.54 -19.01
CA TYR A 546 24.08 13.15 -19.98
C TYR A 546 23.25 13.63 -21.15
N SER A 547 23.47 14.87 -21.58
CA SER A 547 22.83 15.46 -22.77
C SER A 547 23.86 16.16 -23.64
N LEU A 548 23.80 15.92 -24.95
CA LEU A 548 24.57 16.65 -25.97
C LEU A 548 23.62 17.58 -26.72
N TYR A 549 23.92 18.88 -26.78
CA TYR A 549 23.04 19.91 -27.34
C TYR A 549 23.59 20.49 -28.65
N THR A 550 22.70 20.60 -29.63
CA THR A 550 22.95 21.11 -30.98
C THR A 550 21.84 22.08 -31.38
N ASP A 551 22.08 22.95 -32.36
CA ASP A 551 21.04 23.81 -32.97
C ASP A 551 20.57 23.29 -34.34
N ASN A 552 21.40 22.50 -35.01
CA ASN A 552 21.16 21.97 -36.35
C ASN A 552 21.35 20.44 -36.45
N MET A 553 21.23 19.73 -35.32
CA MET A 553 21.45 18.27 -35.17
C MET A 553 22.91 17.81 -35.28
N VAL A 554 23.87 18.70 -35.54
CA VAL A 554 25.28 18.33 -35.71
C VAL A 554 26.21 19.22 -34.90
N ASN A 555 26.05 20.53 -35.05
CA ASN A 555 26.84 21.58 -34.44
C ASN A 555 25.96 22.45 -33.53
N TYR A 556 26.59 23.40 -32.86
CA TYR A 556 25.93 24.45 -32.10
C TYR A 556 26.64 25.77 -32.40
N ASP A 557 25.89 26.77 -32.87
CA ASP A 557 26.38 28.11 -33.24
C ASP A 557 27.65 28.10 -34.12
N GLY A 558 27.67 27.20 -35.11
CA GLY A 558 28.80 27.04 -36.02
C GLY A 558 30.04 26.36 -35.43
N HIS A 559 29.96 25.83 -34.20
CA HIS A 559 31.05 25.12 -33.54
C HIS A 559 30.61 23.80 -32.91
N ALA A 560 31.52 23.16 -32.16
CA ALA A 560 31.24 21.89 -31.50
C ALA A 560 30.03 22.02 -30.56
N PRO A 561 29.14 21.02 -30.51
CA PRO A 561 28.09 20.90 -29.51
C PRO A 561 28.59 21.06 -28.09
N PHE A 562 27.72 21.51 -27.18
CA PHE A 562 28.02 21.49 -25.75
C PHE A 562 27.33 20.32 -25.05
N SER A 563 27.95 19.83 -23.99
CA SER A 563 27.45 18.72 -23.18
C SER A 563 27.03 19.19 -21.80
N ALA A 564 25.99 18.57 -21.25
CA ALA A 564 25.64 18.66 -19.84
C ALA A 564 25.71 17.28 -19.21
N LEU A 565 26.39 17.19 -18.07
CA LEU A 565 26.44 16.01 -17.22
C LEU A 565 25.88 16.38 -15.85
N SER A 566 24.87 15.65 -15.37
CA SER A 566 24.38 15.79 -14.00
C SER A 566 24.40 14.45 -13.28
N ALA A 567 24.67 14.50 -11.98
CA ALA A 567 24.63 13.34 -11.10
C ALA A 567 24.01 13.74 -9.76
N ASP A 568 23.24 12.83 -9.17
CA ASP A 568 22.55 13.01 -7.90
C ASP A 568 22.54 11.68 -7.14
N PHE A 569 23.15 11.66 -5.95
CA PHE A 569 23.23 10.51 -5.07
C PHE A 569 22.68 10.85 -3.68
N GLU A 570 21.62 10.16 -3.28
CA GLU A 570 20.95 10.36 -2.00
C GLU A 570 20.70 9.02 -1.30
N PRO A 571 21.56 8.58 -0.38
CA PRO A 571 21.28 7.44 0.49
C PRO A 571 20.55 7.85 1.78
N THR A 572 19.82 6.91 2.37
CA THR A 572 19.22 7.05 3.70
C THR A 572 19.82 6.05 4.68
N VAL A 573 20.40 6.56 5.77
CA VAL A 573 20.99 5.77 6.85
C VAL A 573 20.14 5.89 8.10
N ARG A 574 19.65 4.75 8.61
CA ARG A 574 18.92 4.71 9.88
C ARG A 574 19.91 4.55 11.03
N LEU A 575 20.05 5.58 11.87
CA LEU A 575 20.92 5.54 13.05
C LEU A 575 20.25 4.86 14.24
N THR A 576 18.96 5.15 14.47
CA THR A 576 18.14 4.52 15.51
C THR A 576 16.72 4.26 15.00
N ARG A 577 15.83 3.72 15.84
CA ARG A 577 14.40 3.59 15.48
C ARG A 577 13.70 4.93 15.22
N ARG A 578 14.30 6.08 15.56
CA ARG A 578 13.70 7.41 15.38
C ARG A 578 14.61 8.44 14.71
N VAL A 579 15.90 8.17 14.55
CA VAL A 579 16.89 9.12 14.00
C VAL A 579 17.45 8.59 12.69
N TYR A 580 17.44 9.44 11.67
CA TYR A 580 17.86 9.13 10.30
C TYR A 580 18.83 10.19 9.80
N LEU A 581 19.89 9.75 9.13
CA LEU A 581 20.86 10.59 8.46
C LEU A 581 20.68 10.45 6.95
N LEU A 582 20.54 11.57 6.24
CA LEU A 582 20.35 11.61 4.79
C LEU A 582 21.41 12.51 4.17
N PRO A 583 22.62 11.99 3.92
CA PRO A 583 23.59 12.69 3.09
C PRO A 583 23.13 12.67 1.64
N ALA A 584 23.49 13.70 0.89
CA ALA A 584 23.29 13.78 -0.55
C ALA A 584 24.48 14.49 -1.19
N LEU A 585 24.84 14.05 -2.40
CA LEU A 585 25.86 14.68 -3.23
C LEU A 585 25.30 14.77 -4.65
N TYR A 586 25.12 15.98 -5.14
CA TYR A 586 24.58 16.23 -6.47
C TYR A 586 25.27 17.38 -7.15
N GLY A 587 25.24 17.42 -8.47
CA GLY A 587 25.91 18.47 -9.22
C GLY A 587 25.64 18.39 -10.71
N ARG A 588 26.05 19.44 -11.41
CA ARG A 588 25.92 19.57 -12.85
C ARG A 588 27.12 20.28 -13.45
N VAL A 589 27.62 19.74 -14.56
CA VAL A 589 28.78 20.23 -15.30
C VAL A 589 28.37 20.49 -16.75
N LEU A 590 28.66 21.70 -17.22
CA LEU A 590 28.51 22.15 -18.58
C LEU A 590 29.89 22.15 -19.26
N ILE A 591 29.99 21.51 -20.42
CA ILE A 591 31.24 21.36 -21.17
C ILE A 591 31.02 21.92 -22.57
N GLY A 592 31.73 22.98 -22.92
CA GLY A 592 31.62 23.65 -24.21
C GLY A 592 31.83 25.16 -24.05
N ARG A 593 31.50 25.91 -25.08
CA ARG A 593 31.51 27.38 -25.08
C ARG A 593 30.15 27.91 -25.51
N ASP A 594 29.89 29.18 -25.19
CA ASP A 594 28.71 29.91 -25.64
C ASP A 594 27.36 29.25 -25.23
N ILE A 595 27.33 28.67 -24.02
CA ILE A 595 26.18 27.91 -23.52
C ILE A 595 24.92 28.79 -23.50
N ALA A 596 23.85 28.32 -24.15
CA ALA A 596 22.60 29.08 -24.19
C ALA A 596 21.97 29.24 -22.80
N ILE A 597 21.39 30.42 -22.54
CA ILE A 597 20.74 30.81 -21.28
C ILE A 597 19.78 29.73 -20.73
N PRO A 598 18.91 29.08 -21.54
CA PRO A 598 18.02 28.03 -21.04
C PRO A 598 18.69 26.82 -20.43
N TYR A 599 20.00 26.62 -20.64
CA TYR A 599 20.76 25.46 -20.20
C TYR A 599 21.85 25.78 -19.18
N LEU A 600 21.98 27.05 -18.77
CA LEU A 600 22.87 27.42 -17.65
C LEU A 600 22.50 26.66 -16.38
N ASN A 601 23.44 26.62 -15.44
CA ASN A 601 23.20 26.03 -14.14
C ASN A 601 22.33 26.96 -13.32
N TYR A 602 21.16 26.48 -12.93
CA TYR A 602 20.25 27.20 -12.05
C TYR A 602 20.20 26.51 -10.68
N VAL A 603 20.31 27.29 -9.62
CA VAL A 603 20.28 26.79 -8.24
C VAL A 603 19.23 27.58 -7.44
N GLY A 604 18.45 26.88 -6.63
CA GLY A 604 17.49 27.49 -5.71
C GLY A 604 16.28 26.62 -5.43
N GLY A 605 15.51 26.99 -4.41
CA GLY A 605 14.32 26.29 -3.94
C GLY A 605 14.62 24.91 -3.33
N GLU A 606 13.59 24.28 -2.75
CA GLU A 606 13.72 22.95 -2.15
C GLU A 606 13.54 21.80 -3.14
N VAL A 607 12.95 22.08 -4.32
CA VAL A 607 12.57 21.04 -5.29
C VAL A 607 13.33 21.18 -6.59
N ALA A 608 14.04 20.11 -6.95
CA ALA A 608 14.73 20.00 -8.23
C ALA A 608 13.76 20.15 -9.41
N GLY A 609 14.19 20.85 -10.46
CA GLY A 609 13.43 20.91 -11.71
C GLY A 609 12.14 21.77 -11.66
N ARG A 610 11.91 22.57 -10.61
CA ARG A 610 10.65 23.33 -10.42
C ARG A 610 10.40 24.35 -11.53
N TYR A 611 11.32 25.29 -11.70
CA TYR A 611 11.24 26.36 -12.67
C TYR A 611 11.83 25.91 -14.02
N MET A 612 13.06 25.42 -13.97
CA MET A 612 13.82 24.91 -15.12
C MET A 612 14.18 23.45 -14.90
N ASN A 613 14.17 22.61 -15.95
CA ASN A 613 14.36 21.16 -15.83
C ASN A 613 15.68 20.76 -15.14
N GLN A 614 16.73 21.56 -15.32
CA GLN A 614 18.07 21.35 -14.76
C GLN A 614 18.33 22.06 -13.42
N GLN A 615 17.31 22.70 -12.84
CA GLN A 615 17.45 23.41 -11.57
C GLN A 615 17.87 22.46 -10.45
N LEU A 616 18.96 22.79 -9.76
CA LEU A 616 19.43 22.11 -8.57
C LEU A 616 18.82 22.75 -7.30
N PRO A 617 18.29 21.95 -6.36
CA PRO A 617 17.73 22.49 -5.12
C PRO A 617 18.85 22.95 -4.18
N PHE A 618 18.59 23.99 -3.39
CA PHE A 618 19.53 24.48 -2.36
C PHE A 618 18.76 25.23 -1.26
N TYR A 619 18.83 24.75 -0.02
CA TYR A 619 18.16 25.41 1.10
C TYR A 619 18.89 26.71 1.43
N GLY A 620 18.12 27.79 1.55
CA GLY A 620 18.58 29.15 1.80
C GLY A 620 18.73 30.00 0.53
N ILE A 621 18.50 29.45 -0.67
CA ILE A 621 18.39 30.23 -1.91
C ILE A 621 16.93 30.13 -2.37
N HIS A 622 16.14 31.18 -2.13
CA HIS A 622 14.69 31.13 -2.31
C HIS A 622 14.24 31.39 -3.75
N ASN A 623 15.07 32.10 -4.52
CA ASN A 623 14.80 32.42 -5.92
C ASN A 623 15.72 31.63 -6.85
N LEU A 624 15.39 31.58 -8.14
CA LEU A 624 16.25 30.94 -9.14
C LEU A 624 17.48 31.81 -9.41
N GLN A 625 18.67 31.29 -9.07
CA GLN A 625 19.96 31.96 -9.25
C GLN A 625 20.76 31.26 -10.35
N VAL A 626 21.51 32.02 -11.15
CA VAL A 626 22.45 31.48 -12.14
C VAL A 626 23.79 31.21 -11.48
N PHE A 627 24.36 30.04 -11.75
CA PHE A 627 25.66 29.59 -11.26
C PHE A 627 26.59 29.27 -12.43
N ASP A 628 27.89 29.15 -12.15
CA ASP A 628 28.93 28.85 -13.14
C ASP A 628 28.73 27.47 -13.80
N ASN A 629 29.53 27.19 -14.84
CA ASN A 629 29.45 25.98 -15.64
C ASN A 629 29.58 24.66 -14.85
N SER A 630 30.27 24.66 -13.71
CA SER A 630 30.39 23.48 -12.84
C SER A 630 29.88 23.79 -11.44
N VAL A 631 28.87 23.03 -10.98
CA VAL A 631 28.31 23.15 -9.62
C VAL A 631 28.28 21.79 -8.96
N VAL A 632 28.74 21.73 -7.71
CA VAL A 632 28.65 20.53 -6.86
C VAL A 632 28.09 20.94 -5.50
N VAL A 633 27.07 20.24 -5.04
CA VAL A 633 26.39 20.47 -3.76
C VAL A 633 26.45 19.22 -2.90
N GLY A 634 27.00 19.36 -1.69
CA GLY A 634 26.87 18.39 -0.61
C GLY A 634 25.77 18.82 0.35
N ARG A 635 24.82 17.94 0.64
CA ARG A 635 23.76 18.17 1.63
C ARG A 635 23.80 17.10 2.70
N LEU A 636 23.56 17.49 3.94
CA LEU A 636 23.39 16.58 5.07
C LEU A 636 22.10 16.93 5.81
N GLN A 637 21.23 15.93 5.95
CA GLN A 637 20.01 16.08 6.75
C GLN A 637 20.01 15.12 7.93
N LEU A 638 19.61 15.62 9.09
CA LEU A 638 19.30 14.83 10.28
C LEU A 638 17.79 14.90 10.51
N ARG A 639 17.10 13.76 10.35
CA ARG A 639 15.65 13.66 10.53
C ARG A 639 15.30 12.87 11.78
N TYR A 640 14.48 13.47 12.65
CA TYR A 640 13.93 12.84 13.84
C TYR A 640 12.44 12.57 13.68
N ARG A 641 12.01 11.35 14.05
CA ARG A 641 10.61 10.90 14.00
C ARG A 641 9.99 10.99 15.39
N LEU A 642 9.13 12.00 15.61
CA LEU A 642 8.44 12.28 16.89
C LEU A 642 7.31 11.30 17.21
N GLY A 643 6.70 10.69 16.18
CA GLY A 643 5.58 9.75 16.30
C GLY A 643 5.42 8.93 15.02
N MET A 644 4.22 8.40 14.75
CA MET A 644 4.02 7.57 13.55
C MET A 644 4.09 8.37 12.23
N ARG A 645 3.78 9.68 12.26
CA ARG A 645 3.62 10.51 11.06
C ARG A 645 4.28 11.90 11.14
N HIS A 646 4.99 12.19 12.22
CA HIS A 646 5.57 13.52 12.50
C HIS A 646 7.09 13.48 12.41
N TYR A 647 7.66 14.44 11.71
CA TYR A 647 9.09 14.52 11.42
C TYR A 647 9.61 15.93 11.67
N ILE A 648 10.79 16.02 12.29
CA ILE A 648 11.62 17.23 12.33
C ILE A 648 12.87 16.94 11.51
N THR A 649 13.27 17.85 10.64
CA THR A 649 14.47 17.73 9.82
C THR A 649 15.36 18.95 10.02
N LEU A 650 16.63 18.73 10.33
CA LEU A 650 17.67 19.74 10.26
C LEU A 650 18.48 19.49 9.00
N THR A 651 18.71 20.53 8.20
CA THR A 651 19.40 20.47 6.91
C THR A 651 20.59 21.41 6.93
N GLY A 652 21.74 20.95 6.45
CA GLY A 652 22.85 21.79 6.03
C GLY A 652 23.24 21.44 4.60
N ASN A 653 23.54 22.43 3.77
CA ASN A 653 24.09 22.24 2.44
C ASN A 653 25.25 23.20 2.16
N TYR A 654 26.17 22.71 1.34
CA TYR A 654 27.37 23.40 0.91
C TYR A 654 27.56 23.19 -0.58
N ALA A 655 27.76 24.26 -1.34
CA ALA A 655 28.02 24.22 -2.76
C ALA A 655 29.38 24.84 -3.08
N LYS A 656 30.04 24.23 -4.07
CA LYS A 656 31.17 24.79 -4.80
C LYS A 656 30.72 25.07 -6.23
N GLN A 657 31.14 26.21 -6.78
CA GLN A 657 30.98 26.51 -8.20
C GLN A 657 32.26 27.04 -8.84
N SER A 658 32.46 26.73 -10.12
CA SER A 658 33.58 27.22 -10.91
C SER A 658 33.26 27.11 -12.40
N GLU A 659 33.94 27.92 -13.22
CA GLU A 659 33.90 27.81 -14.68
C GLU A 659 34.41 26.46 -15.20
N SER A 660 35.35 25.82 -14.49
CA SER A 660 35.92 24.52 -14.85
C SER A 660 35.77 23.52 -13.70
N PHE A 661 35.29 22.31 -14.03
CA PHE A 661 35.14 21.24 -13.04
C PHE A 661 36.48 20.87 -12.38
N PHE A 662 37.60 20.96 -13.11
CA PHE A 662 38.92 20.65 -12.54
C PHE A 662 39.38 21.67 -11.49
N ASP A 663 38.80 22.88 -11.51
CA ASP A 663 39.07 23.93 -10.51
C ASP A 663 37.97 24.04 -9.45
N ILE A 664 37.02 23.08 -9.39
CA ILE A 664 35.87 23.14 -8.47
C ILE A 664 36.28 23.28 -7.00
N LEU A 665 37.42 22.73 -6.59
CA LEU A 665 37.92 22.84 -5.22
C LEU A 665 38.43 24.25 -4.87
N LYS A 666 38.81 25.05 -5.88
CA LYS A 666 39.26 26.43 -5.73
C LYS A 666 38.14 27.46 -5.96
N GLY A 667 36.99 27.00 -6.44
CA GLY A 667 35.85 27.83 -6.77
C GLY A 667 35.14 28.44 -5.56
N ASP A 668 34.11 29.23 -5.83
CA ASP A 668 33.37 29.98 -4.81
C ASP A 668 32.50 29.07 -3.93
N ASP A 669 32.35 29.48 -2.67
CA ASP A 669 31.68 28.74 -1.61
C ASP A 669 30.32 29.33 -1.28
N VAL A 670 29.29 28.49 -1.30
CA VAL A 670 27.94 28.84 -0.84
C VAL A 670 27.50 27.86 0.22
N TRP A 671 27.04 28.34 1.36
CA TRP A 671 26.53 27.50 2.43
C TRP A 671 25.16 27.98 2.88
N GLY A 672 24.32 27.01 3.20
CA GLY A 672 22.97 27.24 3.67
C GLY A 672 22.48 26.11 4.53
N GLY A 673 21.34 26.32 5.14
CA GLY A 673 20.73 25.32 5.99
C GLY A 673 19.34 25.75 6.42
N GLY A 674 18.65 24.82 7.05
CA GLY A 674 17.29 25.06 7.50
C GLY A 674 16.80 24.02 8.49
N ALA A 675 15.66 24.34 9.09
CA ALA A 675 14.93 23.46 9.98
C ALA A 675 13.49 23.37 9.47
N GLY A 676 12.98 22.14 9.36
CA GLY A 676 11.63 21.88 8.89
C GLY A 676 10.87 20.94 9.81
N TYR A 677 9.57 21.16 9.88
CA TYR A 677 8.62 20.22 10.46
C TYR A 677 7.70 19.69 9.36
N ALA A 678 7.43 18.38 9.39
CA ALA A 678 6.52 17.75 8.45
C ALA A 678 5.59 16.73 9.11
N TYR A 679 4.35 16.71 8.64
CA TYR A 679 3.34 15.71 8.92
C TYR A 679 3.00 14.92 7.64
N ASN A 680 3.17 13.60 7.68
CA ASN A 680 2.82 12.73 6.57
C ASN A 680 1.32 12.40 6.59
N SER A 681 0.52 13.16 5.84
CA SER A 681 -0.93 13.02 5.78
C SER A 681 -1.37 12.01 4.70
N ILE A 682 -2.66 11.73 4.62
CA ILE A 682 -3.23 10.84 3.58
C ILE A 682 -3.12 11.47 2.18
N ILE A 683 -3.16 12.81 2.10
CA ILE A 683 -3.09 13.57 0.86
C ILE A 683 -1.66 14.01 0.50
N GLY A 684 -0.65 13.50 1.22
CA GLY A 684 0.76 13.82 1.04
C GLY A 684 1.38 14.62 2.19
N PRO A 685 2.65 15.03 2.07
CA PRO A 685 3.34 15.79 3.11
C PRO A 685 2.70 17.16 3.35
N ILE A 686 2.52 17.50 4.62
CA ILE A 686 2.25 18.88 5.07
C ILE A 686 3.51 19.34 5.78
N SER A 687 4.21 20.34 5.26
CA SER A 687 5.48 20.78 5.82
C SER A 687 5.63 22.29 5.82
N VAL A 688 6.38 22.75 6.81
CA VAL A 688 6.92 24.11 6.89
C VAL A 688 8.42 24.01 7.11
N THR A 689 9.19 24.73 6.31
CA THR A 689 10.64 24.84 6.43
C THR A 689 11.03 26.29 6.62
N PHE A 690 12.03 26.50 7.47
CA PHE A 690 12.71 27.77 7.67
C PHE A 690 14.18 27.59 7.27
N ASP A 691 14.66 28.41 6.35
CA ASP A 691 15.99 28.25 5.78
C ASP A 691 16.71 29.59 5.57
N MET A 692 18.04 29.54 5.49
CA MET A 692 18.89 30.71 5.30
C MET A 692 20.21 30.27 4.65
N SER A 693 20.83 31.17 3.90
CA SER A 693 22.18 31.00 3.35
C SER A 693 23.03 32.26 3.49
N ASN A 694 24.33 32.12 3.29
CA ASN A 694 25.24 33.26 3.10
C ASN A 694 24.97 34.05 1.81
N TRP A 695 24.22 33.46 0.87
CA TRP A 695 23.88 34.04 -0.43
C TRP A 695 22.71 35.03 -0.32
N ASP A 696 21.53 34.55 0.09
CA ASP A 696 20.32 35.39 0.20
C ASP A 696 20.33 36.28 1.46
N GLN A 697 20.97 35.82 2.54
CA GLN A 697 21.06 36.50 3.84
C GLN A 697 19.70 36.93 4.42
N LYS A 698 18.64 36.20 4.07
CA LYS A 698 17.27 36.39 4.57
C LYS A 698 16.73 35.05 5.05
N LEU A 699 15.86 35.10 6.06
CA LEU A 699 15.11 33.94 6.51
C LEU A 699 14.01 33.62 5.50
N GLY A 700 14.06 32.43 4.92
CA GLY A 700 13.03 31.81 4.12
C GLY A 700 11.95 31.16 4.97
N VAL A 701 10.76 31.12 4.39
CA VAL A 701 9.68 30.25 4.86
C VAL A 701 9.07 29.57 3.65
N TYR A 702 9.17 28.24 3.61
CA TYR A 702 8.55 27.44 2.58
C TYR A 702 7.46 26.55 3.18
N PHE A 703 6.26 26.63 2.61
CA PHE A 703 5.13 25.79 2.99
C PHE A 703 4.77 24.85 1.84
N ASN A 704 4.51 23.58 2.15
CA ASN A 704 4.03 22.60 1.18
C ASN A 704 2.89 21.76 1.75
N LEU A 705 1.89 21.52 0.92
CA LEU A 705 0.75 20.65 1.16
C LEU A 705 0.55 19.76 -0.07
N GLY A 706 0.77 18.47 0.11
CA GLY A 706 0.51 17.45 -0.90
C GLY A 706 1.74 16.99 -1.66
N TYR A 707 1.51 16.10 -2.62
CA TYR A 707 2.56 15.48 -3.41
C TYR A 707 3.07 16.39 -4.53
N TYR A 708 4.39 16.41 -4.76
CA TYR A 708 5.00 17.11 -5.88
C TYR A 708 4.65 16.44 -7.23
N PHE A 709 4.28 17.27 -8.22
CA PHE A 709 4.01 16.83 -9.59
C PHE A 709 4.27 17.90 -10.66
#